data_AF-A0A0N8TDU0-F1
#
_entry.id   AF-A0A0N8TDU0-F1
#
_cell.length_a   1.000
_cell.length_b   1.000
_cell.length_c   1.000
_cell.angle_alpha   90.00
_cell.angle_beta   90.00
_cell.angle_gamma   90.00
#
_symmetry.space_group_name_H-M   'P 1'
#
loop_
_entity.id
_entity.type
_entity.pdbx_description
1 polymer ?
#
loop_
_entity_poly.entity_id
_entity_poly.type
_entity_poly.pdbx_seq_one_letter_code
_entity_poly.pdbx_strand_id
1 'polypeptide(L)'
;MKGSQHSASQHAIHADNSPPAASLKGLAPGLVPAAIGLLIAAALVWTALATGPQQQDQLVQAWGGSQAAAVGLALHQINADTQSAASGAALVQTLQSNDAAALLAAQERFTRWDGLAGARLYSKGLADVDTQGALPVSFATLDMLNKAAQGETVAPEARKVGERWLIYSAAPVRATATQPVMGTLLLAFDLQRLLNALPTLPADAGQVVLSQQFGSGPAQVFLQRGQAVDGKAQAFDTGYPGWKLEFTPGPGLKTSPSVMLLLLALIIAAAGVLLGLHRNERALQKRICADARQLDQLLQELSRGKAVKPFGLSLPALSGLAQALARVSLRSQPQAVPVLAAGEQRDADIAKGSASSTVAASRTDWTDPLFQDTDILDIDLLDENQDFLRSEHNLAMNSPASVAPNLPETIFRAYDIRGVVGDTLNAETAYWIGRAIGSESLAQNEPNVSVGRDGRLSGPELVEQLIQGLHDSGCHVSDVGLVPTPALYYAANVLAGKTGVMLTGSHNPKDYNGFKIVIAGDTLANEQIQALHERIKTNNLTSQKGSITKVDILDSYFKQIKDDIVMARKLKVVVDCGNGAAGVIAPQLIEALGCEVISLFAEVDGNFPNHHPDPGKLENLQDLIAKVKETGADLGLAFDGDGDRVGVVTNKGNVVYPDRLLMLFALDVLKRNPGADIIFDVKCTRRLTPLISEHGGRPVMWKTGHSLIKKEMKKSGALLAGEMSGHIFFKERWFGFDDGIYSAARLLEILSQESANAEDLFETFPNDISTPEINIKVTDVTKFSIIKALETDAQWGDAKLTTIDGVRVDYPKGWGLVRASNTTPVLVLRFEAETEAELQRIKDVFHAELKKVAPDLDLPF
;
A
#
# COMPACT_ATOMS: atom_id res chain seq x y z
N MET A 1 -73.15 -5.19 10.48
CA MET A 1 -73.98 -4.03 10.84
C MET A 1 -73.09 -2.80 10.98
N LYS A 2 -73.58 -1.63 10.54
CA LYS A 2 -73.43 -0.27 11.14
C LYS A 2 -72.04 0.08 11.70
N GLY A 3 -71.29 1.04 11.15
CA GLY A 3 -71.62 2.48 11.07
C GLY A 3 -70.72 3.24 12.07
N SER A 4 -70.43 4.54 12.03
CA SER A 4 -70.83 5.70 11.19
C SER A 4 -69.89 6.86 11.59
N GLN A 5 -69.49 7.80 10.73
CA GLN A 5 -70.06 9.16 10.49
C GLN A 5 -69.06 9.87 9.53
N HIS A 6 -69.43 10.63 8.49
CA HIS A 6 -70.02 12.00 8.49
C HIS A 6 -69.21 13.02 9.31
N SER A 7 -68.87 14.23 8.82
CA SER A 7 -69.36 14.97 7.63
C SER A 7 -68.34 16.01 7.11
N ALA A 8 -68.63 16.53 5.89
CA ALA A 8 -68.27 17.87 5.38
C ALA A 8 -66.77 18.25 5.19
N SER A 9 -66.36 19.08 4.23
CA SER A 9 -66.98 19.59 2.98
C SER A 9 -65.96 20.45 2.22
N GLN A 10 -65.90 20.39 0.89
CA GLN A 10 -65.93 21.55 -0.03
C GLN A 10 -65.74 21.15 -1.50
N HIS A 11 -66.39 21.89 -2.42
CA HIS A 11 -66.32 21.70 -3.86
C HIS A 11 -65.18 22.51 -4.49
N ALA A 12 -64.52 21.94 -5.49
CA ALA A 12 -63.93 22.70 -6.60
C ALA A 12 -64.19 21.93 -7.91
N ILE A 13 -64.56 22.64 -8.96
CA ILE A 13 -65.05 22.07 -10.23
C ILE A 13 -63.89 21.96 -11.22
N HIS A 14 -63.67 20.78 -11.80
CA HIS A 14 -62.73 20.59 -12.90
C HIS A 14 -63.29 21.20 -14.20
N ALA A 15 -62.50 22.04 -14.86
CA ALA A 15 -62.67 22.42 -16.25
C ALA A 15 -61.64 21.69 -17.12
N ASP A 16 -62.11 21.10 -18.23
CA ASP A 16 -61.31 20.37 -19.20
C ASP A 16 -60.61 21.33 -20.18
N ASN A 17 -59.37 21.01 -20.57
CA ASN A 17 -58.65 21.67 -21.68
C ASN A 17 -57.42 20.83 -22.09
N SER A 18 -57.67 19.69 -22.73
CA SER A 18 -56.63 18.85 -23.35
C SER A 18 -56.62 19.01 -24.88
N PRO A 19 -55.49 19.34 -25.54
CA PRO A 19 -55.42 19.36 -27.01
C PRO A 19 -55.51 17.92 -27.58
N PRO A 20 -56.11 17.71 -28.77
CA PRO A 20 -56.35 16.38 -29.30
C PRO A 20 -55.04 15.68 -29.70
N ALA A 21 -54.78 14.52 -29.08
CA ALA A 21 -53.56 13.75 -29.30
C ALA A 21 -53.41 13.29 -30.77
N ALA A 22 -52.30 13.68 -31.40
CA ALA A 22 -51.96 13.24 -32.75
C ALA A 22 -51.71 11.72 -32.79
N SER A 23 -52.53 10.99 -33.55
CA SER A 23 -52.45 9.52 -33.64
C SER A 23 -51.15 9.04 -34.31
N LEU A 24 -50.20 8.58 -33.48
CA LEU A 24 -48.92 7.97 -33.91
C LEU A 24 -49.07 6.80 -34.91
N LYS A 25 -50.26 6.19 -35.02
CA LYS A 25 -50.61 5.18 -36.05
C LYS A 25 -50.55 5.73 -37.49
N GLY A 26 -50.43 7.05 -37.68
CA GLY A 26 -50.17 7.67 -38.97
C GLY A 26 -48.78 7.37 -39.54
N LEU A 27 -47.74 7.48 -38.71
CA LEU A 27 -46.32 7.53 -39.13
C LEU A 27 -45.60 6.17 -39.09
N ALA A 28 -46.26 5.13 -38.55
CA ALA A 28 -45.72 3.79 -38.39
C ALA A 28 -44.90 3.21 -39.57
N PRO A 29 -45.32 3.31 -40.86
CA PRO A 29 -44.57 2.70 -41.96
C PRO A 29 -43.26 3.43 -42.33
N GLY A 30 -43.04 4.65 -41.84
CA GLY A 30 -41.82 5.44 -42.07
C GLY A 30 -40.78 5.30 -40.95
N LEU A 31 -41.21 5.00 -39.73
CA LEU A 31 -40.32 4.93 -38.55
C LEU A 31 -39.33 3.76 -38.59
N VAL A 32 -39.77 2.59 -39.09
CA VAL A 32 -38.94 1.38 -39.17
C VAL A 32 -37.66 1.55 -40.02
N PRO A 33 -37.72 1.99 -41.30
CA PRO A 33 -36.49 2.19 -42.09
C PRO A 33 -35.59 3.31 -41.57
N ALA A 34 -36.14 4.36 -40.95
CA ALA A 34 -35.36 5.41 -40.32
C ALA A 34 -34.58 4.89 -39.09
N ALA A 35 -35.22 4.09 -38.24
CA ALA A 35 -34.58 3.46 -37.09
C ALA A 35 -33.47 2.48 -37.52
N ILE A 36 -33.69 1.67 -38.56
CA ILE A 36 -32.67 0.76 -39.10
C ILE A 36 -31.45 1.54 -39.64
N GLY A 37 -31.66 2.61 -40.39
CA GLY A 37 -30.57 3.46 -40.90
C GLY A 37 -29.73 4.09 -39.78
N LEU A 38 -30.38 4.57 -38.71
CA LEU A 38 -29.70 5.13 -37.54
C LEU A 38 -28.92 4.07 -36.75
N LEU A 39 -29.45 2.85 -36.60
CA LEU A 39 -28.74 1.75 -35.92
C LEU A 39 -27.49 1.31 -36.69
N ILE A 40 -27.55 1.23 -38.03
CA ILE A 40 -26.38 0.89 -38.86
C ILE A 40 -25.34 2.02 -38.80
N ALA A 41 -25.77 3.28 -38.85
CA ALA A 41 -24.86 4.42 -38.70
C ALA A 41 -24.18 4.44 -37.32
N ALA A 42 -24.91 4.17 -36.24
CA ALA A 42 -24.36 4.06 -34.89
C ALA A 42 -23.33 2.91 -34.77
N ALA A 43 -23.60 1.76 -35.38
CA ALA A 43 -22.65 0.64 -35.43
C ALA A 43 -21.37 1.01 -36.20
N LEU A 44 -21.47 1.74 -37.32
CA LEU A 44 -20.31 2.20 -38.08
C LEU A 44 -19.46 3.23 -37.31
N VAL A 45 -20.10 4.20 -36.65
CA VAL A 45 -19.42 5.16 -35.77
C VAL A 45 -18.72 4.43 -34.62
N TRP A 46 -19.38 3.45 -34.00
CA TRP A 46 -18.79 2.61 -32.96
C TRP A 46 -17.53 1.88 -33.48
N THR A 47 -17.60 1.24 -34.66
CA THR A 47 -16.42 0.58 -35.24
C THR A 47 -15.28 1.56 -35.56
N ALA A 48 -15.58 2.76 -36.06
CA ALA A 48 -14.57 3.77 -36.38
C ALA A 48 -13.88 4.37 -35.14
N LEU A 49 -14.59 4.40 -34.00
CA LEU A 49 -14.02 4.80 -32.70
C LEU A 49 -13.25 3.65 -32.03
N ALA A 50 -13.69 2.41 -32.21
CA ALA A 50 -13.05 1.23 -31.61
C ALA A 50 -11.73 0.83 -32.31
N THR A 51 -11.57 1.08 -33.61
CA THR A 51 -10.36 0.68 -34.36
C THR A 51 -9.14 1.56 -34.09
N GLY A 52 -9.33 2.83 -33.69
CA GLY A 52 -8.22 3.76 -33.42
C GLY A 52 -7.28 3.27 -32.31
N PRO A 53 -7.79 3.00 -31.09
CA PRO A 53 -6.97 2.46 -30.00
C PRO A 53 -6.24 1.16 -30.38
N GLN A 54 -6.93 0.24 -31.06
CA GLN A 54 -6.36 -1.04 -31.46
C GLN A 54 -5.20 -0.90 -32.46
N GLN A 55 -5.26 0.08 -33.37
CA GLN A 55 -4.20 0.38 -34.33
C GLN A 55 -3.01 1.12 -33.66
N GLN A 56 -3.30 1.99 -32.70
CA GLN A 56 -2.28 2.63 -31.86
C GLN A 56 -1.52 1.59 -31.02
N ASP A 57 -2.22 0.65 -30.38
CA ASP A 57 -1.61 -0.43 -29.60
C ASP A 57 -0.69 -1.31 -30.46
N GLN A 58 -1.08 -1.66 -31.68
CA GLN A 58 -0.22 -2.43 -32.61
C GLN A 58 1.08 -1.69 -32.96
N LEU A 59 1.02 -0.37 -33.15
CA LEU A 59 2.22 0.43 -33.43
C LEU A 59 3.09 0.59 -32.17
N VAL A 60 2.50 0.79 -31.00
CA VAL A 60 3.19 0.82 -29.70
C VAL A 60 3.94 -0.50 -29.47
N GLN A 61 3.29 -1.64 -29.75
CA GLN A 61 3.91 -2.97 -29.67
C GLN A 61 5.07 -3.13 -30.66
N ALA A 62 4.93 -2.67 -31.91
CA ALA A 62 5.99 -2.75 -32.90
C ALA A 62 7.23 -1.92 -32.54
N TRP A 63 7.04 -0.66 -32.10
CA TRP A 63 8.14 0.22 -31.74
C TRP A 63 8.82 -0.17 -30.42
N GLY A 64 8.04 -0.40 -29.35
CA GLY A 64 8.57 -0.83 -28.06
C GLY A 64 9.24 -2.21 -28.12
N GLY A 65 8.60 -3.17 -28.79
CA GLY A 65 9.16 -4.51 -28.99
C GLY A 65 10.46 -4.51 -29.80
N SER A 66 10.56 -3.70 -30.85
CA SER A 66 11.80 -3.54 -31.64
C SER A 66 12.97 -3.01 -30.80
N GLN A 67 12.71 -2.01 -29.96
CA GLN A 67 13.72 -1.44 -29.06
C GLN A 67 14.13 -2.44 -27.96
N ALA A 68 13.17 -3.11 -27.33
CA ALA A 68 13.46 -4.12 -26.30
C ALA A 68 14.23 -5.33 -26.84
N ALA A 69 13.90 -5.79 -28.05
CA ALA A 69 14.64 -6.84 -28.75
C ALA A 69 16.10 -6.43 -29.07
N ALA A 70 16.33 -5.17 -29.42
CA ALA A 70 17.69 -4.65 -29.64
C ALA A 70 18.51 -4.60 -28.34
N VAL A 71 17.92 -4.18 -27.22
CA VAL A 71 18.54 -4.27 -25.88
C VAL A 71 18.91 -5.71 -25.56
N GLY A 72 17.96 -6.64 -25.71
CA GLY A 72 18.16 -8.06 -25.42
C GLY A 72 19.28 -8.68 -26.25
N LEU A 73 19.32 -8.39 -27.56
CA LEU A 73 20.37 -8.89 -28.45
C LEU A 73 21.76 -8.34 -28.07
N ALA A 74 21.85 -7.06 -27.69
CA ALA A 74 23.11 -6.43 -27.29
C ALA A 74 23.63 -6.98 -25.94
N LEU A 75 22.74 -7.18 -24.95
CA LEU A 75 23.09 -7.83 -23.68
C LEU A 75 23.48 -9.30 -23.88
N HIS A 76 22.80 -10.01 -24.78
CA HIS A 76 23.17 -11.37 -25.17
C HIS A 76 24.57 -11.42 -25.81
N GLN A 77 24.89 -10.48 -26.71
CA GLN A 77 26.23 -10.40 -27.30
C GLN A 77 27.31 -10.13 -26.24
N ILE A 78 27.07 -9.22 -25.29
CA ILE A 78 27.98 -8.94 -24.17
C ILE A 78 28.23 -10.19 -23.32
N ASN A 79 27.19 -10.98 -23.02
CA ASN A 79 27.34 -12.22 -22.27
C ASN A 79 28.08 -13.30 -23.08
N ALA A 80 27.75 -13.45 -24.37
CA ALA A 80 28.40 -14.40 -25.27
C ALA A 80 29.90 -14.08 -25.47
N ASP A 81 30.26 -12.80 -25.63
CA ASP A 81 31.66 -12.33 -25.70
C ASP A 81 32.42 -12.71 -24.42
N THR A 82 31.80 -12.54 -23.26
CA THR A 82 32.37 -12.84 -21.93
C THR A 82 32.56 -14.33 -21.70
N GLN A 83 31.58 -15.16 -22.10
CA GLN A 83 31.69 -16.62 -22.04
C GLN A 83 32.74 -17.16 -23.02
N SER A 84 32.81 -16.60 -24.23
CA SER A 84 33.83 -16.92 -25.23
C SER A 84 35.22 -16.60 -24.68
N ALA A 85 35.42 -15.41 -24.11
CA ALA A 85 36.67 -15.02 -23.44
C ALA A 85 37.06 -16.01 -22.32
N ALA A 86 36.12 -16.36 -21.43
CA ALA A 86 36.36 -17.28 -20.31
C ALA A 86 36.70 -18.72 -20.75
N SER A 87 36.38 -19.11 -21.99
CA SER A 87 36.73 -20.43 -22.55
C SER A 87 38.15 -20.53 -23.11
N GLY A 88 38.91 -19.43 -23.16
CA GLY A 88 40.24 -19.38 -23.76
C GLY A 88 41.28 -20.25 -23.04
N ALA A 89 41.89 -21.21 -23.76
CA ALA A 89 42.87 -22.15 -23.21
C ALA A 89 44.07 -21.47 -22.51
N ALA A 90 44.44 -20.25 -22.94
CA ALA A 90 45.49 -19.47 -22.29
C ALA A 90 45.13 -19.02 -20.87
N LEU A 91 43.86 -18.63 -20.61
CA LEU A 91 43.40 -18.22 -19.28
C LEU A 91 43.39 -19.39 -18.29
N VAL A 92 43.02 -20.57 -18.76
CA VAL A 92 43.08 -21.81 -17.98
C VAL A 92 44.52 -22.12 -17.54
N GLN A 93 45.49 -21.99 -18.45
CA GLN A 93 46.91 -22.18 -18.11
C GLN A 93 47.41 -21.13 -17.10
N THR A 94 47.02 -19.86 -17.25
CA THR A 94 47.38 -18.80 -16.30
C THR A 94 46.78 -19.03 -14.90
N LEU A 95 45.53 -19.50 -14.79
CA LEU A 95 44.94 -19.87 -13.50
C LEU A 95 45.64 -21.07 -12.84
N GLN A 96 46.15 -22.00 -13.65
CA GLN A 96 46.88 -23.19 -13.15
C GLN A 96 48.30 -22.87 -12.67
N SER A 97 48.97 -21.86 -13.23
CA SER A 97 50.31 -21.46 -12.76
C SER A 97 50.28 -20.64 -11.46
N ASN A 98 49.14 -20.02 -11.14
CA ASN A 98 48.93 -19.14 -9.98
C ASN A 98 49.99 -18.02 -9.84
N ASP A 99 50.57 -17.59 -10.95
CA ASP A 99 51.57 -16.52 -11.03
C ASP A 99 50.87 -15.16 -11.15
N ALA A 100 51.08 -14.29 -10.15
CA ALA A 100 50.49 -12.96 -10.09
C ALA A 100 50.89 -12.07 -11.30
N ALA A 101 52.10 -12.21 -11.83
CA ALA A 101 52.53 -11.45 -13.00
C ALA A 101 51.80 -11.93 -14.28
N ALA A 102 51.62 -13.25 -14.42
CA ALA A 102 50.87 -13.83 -15.53
C ALA A 102 49.37 -13.51 -15.47
N LEU A 103 48.78 -13.45 -14.26
CA LEU A 103 47.38 -13.05 -14.05
C LEU A 103 47.13 -11.60 -14.46
N LEU A 104 48.00 -10.66 -14.04
CA LEU A 104 47.93 -9.26 -14.46
C LEU A 104 48.11 -9.11 -15.98
N ALA A 105 49.12 -9.77 -16.56
CA ALA A 105 49.35 -9.75 -18.01
C ALA A 105 48.23 -10.41 -18.83
N ALA A 106 47.39 -11.26 -18.21
CA ALA A 106 46.17 -11.79 -18.84
C ALA A 106 45.01 -10.77 -18.79
N GLN A 107 44.85 -10.04 -17.68
CA GLN A 107 43.86 -8.96 -17.55
C GLN A 107 44.14 -7.80 -18.52
N GLU A 108 45.41 -7.41 -18.68
CA GLU A 108 45.85 -6.37 -19.63
C GLU A 108 45.66 -6.72 -21.13
N ARG A 109 45.37 -7.98 -21.47
CA ARG A 109 45.05 -8.34 -22.87
C ARG A 109 43.65 -7.91 -23.26
N PHE A 110 42.73 -7.85 -22.30
CA PHE A 110 41.34 -7.50 -22.53
C PHE A 110 41.10 -6.00 -22.65
N THR A 111 41.94 -5.15 -22.05
CA THR A 111 41.85 -3.68 -22.19
C THR A 111 42.09 -3.16 -23.62
N ARG A 112 42.46 -4.05 -24.55
CA ARG A 112 42.55 -3.77 -26.00
C ARG A 112 41.27 -4.09 -26.78
N TRP A 113 40.23 -4.61 -26.13
CA TRP A 113 38.94 -4.89 -26.75
C TRP A 113 38.09 -3.62 -26.84
N ASP A 114 37.47 -3.41 -28.00
CA ASP A 114 36.65 -2.22 -28.23
C ASP A 114 35.43 -2.17 -27.28
N GLY A 115 35.22 -1.02 -26.66
CA GLY A 115 34.19 -0.81 -25.64
C GLY A 115 34.41 -1.51 -24.30
N LEU A 116 35.58 -2.09 -24.00
CA LEU A 116 35.88 -2.66 -22.68
C LEU A 116 36.62 -1.66 -21.77
N ALA A 117 36.08 -1.41 -20.58
CA ALA A 117 36.72 -0.59 -19.55
C ALA A 117 37.77 -1.37 -18.73
N GLY A 118 37.64 -2.70 -18.64
CA GLY A 118 38.69 -3.58 -18.12
C GLY A 118 38.20 -4.99 -17.80
N ALA A 119 39.11 -5.80 -17.24
CA ALA A 119 38.85 -7.19 -16.86
C ALA A 119 39.46 -7.51 -15.49
N ARG A 120 38.81 -8.41 -14.74
CA ARG A 120 39.39 -9.06 -13.56
C ARG A 120 39.26 -10.57 -13.67
N LEU A 121 40.27 -11.28 -13.18
CA LEU A 121 40.34 -12.74 -13.22
C LEU A 121 40.64 -13.26 -11.82
N TYR A 122 39.75 -14.10 -11.29
CA TYR A 122 39.86 -14.66 -9.94
C TYR A 122 40.00 -16.18 -10.01
N SER A 123 40.90 -16.73 -9.20
CA SER A 123 40.95 -18.17 -8.92
C SER A 123 39.75 -18.57 -8.04
N LYS A 124 39.30 -19.83 -8.15
CA LYS A 124 38.12 -20.32 -7.42
C LYS A 124 38.23 -20.06 -5.91
N GLY A 125 37.25 -19.36 -5.34
CA GLY A 125 37.17 -19.04 -3.91
C GLY A 125 38.10 -17.89 -3.45
N LEU A 126 38.75 -17.19 -4.38
CA LEU A 126 39.64 -16.05 -4.11
C LEU A 126 39.11 -14.74 -4.72
N ALA A 127 37.81 -14.66 -4.99
CA ALA A 127 37.13 -13.39 -5.28
C ALA A 127 36.80 -12.71 -3.94
N ASP A 128 37.22 -11.46 -3.79
CA ASP A 128 37.02 -10.66 -2.58
C ASP A 128 36.49 -9.27 -2.94
N VAL A 129 35.96 -8.55 -1.96
CA VAL A 129 35.46 -7.18 -2.11
C VAL A 129 36.63 -6.22 -2.25
N ASP A 130 36.73 -5.55 -3.39
CA ASP A 130 37.74 -4.52 -3.64
C ASP A 130 37.05 -3.23 -4.08
N THR A 131 37.01 -2.25 -3.18
CA THR A 131 36.40 -0.94 -3.39
C THR A 131 37.38 0.12 -3.91
N GLN A 132 38.68 -0.18 -4.03
CA GLN A 132 39.72 0.81 -4.38
C GLN A 132 40.39 0.55 -5.73
N GLY A 133 40.36 -0.66 -6.28
CA GLY A 133 40.88 -0.96 -7.61
C GLY A 133 40.04 -0.38 -8.76
N ALA A 134 40.67 -0.18 -9.92
CA ALA A 134 40.10 0.55 -11.09
C ALA A 134 38.77 0.00 -11.65
N LEU A 135 38.40 -1.24 -11.31
CA LEU A 135 37.06 -1.79 -11.49
C LEU A 135 36.56 -2.30 -10.14
N PRO A 136 35.80 -1.52 -9.34
CA PRO A 136 35.44 -1.94 -8.00
C PRO A 136 34.55 -3.20 -8.02
N VAL A 137 34.88 -4.16 -7.16
CA VAL A 137 34.07 -5.37 -6.92
C VAL A 137 33.27 -5.14 -5.64
N SER A 138 32.05 -4.62 -5.83
CA SER A 138 31.05 -4.49 -4.78
C SER A 138 30.44 -5.85 -4.40
N PHE A 139 29.75 -5.95 -3.26
CA PHE A 139 29.10 -7.21 -2.81
C PHE A 139 28.21 -7.88 -3.86
N ALA A 140 27.45 -7.12 -4.64
CA ALA A 140 26.62 -7.72 -5.69
C ALA A 140 27.42 -8.05 -6.98
N THR A 141 28.58 -7.41 -7.22
CA THR A 141 29.57 -7.89 -8.20
C THR A 141 30.22 -9.20 -7.73
N LEU A 142 30.43 -9.36 -6.43
CA LEU A 142 30.92 -10.59 -5.82
C LEU A 142 29.87 -11.71 -5.89
N ASP A 143 28.58 -11.40 -5.72
CA ASP A 143 27.47 -12.34 -5.95
C ASP A 143 27.43 -12.83 -7.41
N MET A 144 27.55 -11.93 -8.39
CA MET A 144 27.72 -12.30 -9.81
C MET A 144 28.92 -13.26 -10.01
N LEU A 145 30.05 -13.00 -9.34
CA LEU A 145 31.22 -13.87 -9.42
C LEU A 145 31.01 -15.22 -8.72
N ASN A 146 30.28 -15.26 -7.62
CA ASN A 146 29.99 -16.49 -6.90
C ASN A 146 29.02 -17.39 -7.67
N LYS A 147 27.98 -16.82 -8.28
CA LYS A 147 27.06 -17.53 -9.19
C LYS A 147 27.79 -18.08 -10.42
N ALA A 148 28.65 -17.26 -11.04
CA ALA A 148 29.53 -17.72 -12.10
C ALA A 148 30.49 -18.84 -11.64
N ALA A 149 31.02 -18.79 -10.42
CA ALA A 149 31.91 -19.82 -9.86
C ALA A 149 31.19 -21.16 -9.60
N GLN A 150 29.89 -21.12 -9.31
CA GLN A 150 29.01 -22.29 -9.21
C GLN A 150 28.63 -22.86 -10.58
N GLY A 151 28.90 -22.13 -11.67
CA GLY A 151 28.67 -22.55 -13.06
C GLY A 151 27.37 -22.01 -13.67
N GLU A 152 26.67 -21.12 -12.97
CA GLU A 152 25.45 -20.47 -13.45
C GLU A 152 25.71 -19.43 -14.54
N THR A 153 24.72 -19.19 -15.39
CA THR A 153 24.75 -18.12 -16.41
C THR A 153 24.23 -16.82 -15.81
N VAL A 154 25.13 -15.86 -15.57
CA VAL A 154 24.81 -14.59 -14.93
C VAL A 154 24.37 -13.55 -15.97
N ALA A 155 23.36 -12.74 -15.65
CA ALA A 155 22.89 -11.64 -16.50
C ALA A 155 23.87 -10.44 -16.42
N PRO A 156 24.08 -9.67 -17.51
CA PRO A 156 24.90 -8.46 -17.44
C PRO A 156 24.21 -7.33 -16.65
N GLU A 157 24.95 -6.63 -15.79
CA GLU A 157 24.42 -5.60 -14.88
C GLU A 157 25.16 -4.26 -15.05
N ALA A 158 24.42 -3.15 -15.17
CA ALA A 158 25.02 -1.82 -15.24
C ALA A 158 25.22 -1.21 -13.84
N ARG A 159 26.38 -0.62 -13.62
CA ARG A 159 26.78 0.02 -12.34
C ARG A 159 27.54 1.30 -12.60
N LYS A 160 27.35 2.32 -11.75
CA LYS A 160 28.11 3.57 -11.81
C LYS A 160 29.47 3.37 -11.12
N VAL A 161 30.55 3.72 -11.81
CA VAL A 161 31.93 3.72 -11.30
C VAL A 161 32.49 5.12 -11.53
N GLY A 162 32.61 5.90 -10.45
CA GLY A 162 32.84 7.35 -10.55
C GLY A 162 31.72 8.03 -11.35
N GLU A 163 32.08 8.70 -12.44
CA GLU A 163 31.12 9.34 -13.35
C GLU A 163 30.73 8.47 -14.57
N ARG A 164 31.24 7.24 -14.70
CA ARG A 164 30.95 6.37 -15.86
C ARG A 164 29.99 5.24 -15.49
N TRP A 165 29.12 4.86 -16.43
CA TRP A 165 28.29 3.66 -16.32
C TRP A 165 28.97 2.50 -17.05
N LEU A 166 29.18 1.40 -16.34
CA LEU A 166 29.80 0.18 -16.86
C LEU A 166 28.86 -1.01 -16.73
N ILE A 167 28.78 -1.82 -17.78
CA ILE A 167 28.05 -3.10 -17.81
C ILE A 167 29.02 -4.21 -17.41
N TYR A 168 28.83 -4.76 -16.22
CA TYR A 168 29.55 -5.92 -15.72
C TYR A 168 28.93 -7.21 -16.27
N SER A 169 29.77 -8.14 -16.70
CA SER A 169 29.39 -9.51 -17.07
C SER A 169 30.40 -10.49 -16.48
N ALA A 170 29.92 -11.61 -15.95
CA ALA A 170 30.74 -12.61 -15.26
C ALA A 170 30.54 -14.00 -15.88
N ALA A 171 31.64 -14.75 -16.07
CA ALA A 171 31.59 -16.11 -16.61
C ALA A 171 32.58 -17.09 -15.94
N PRO A 172 32.23 -18.39 -15.81
CA PRO A 172 33.13 -19.43 -15.33
C PRO A 172 34.28 -19.71 -16.31
N VAL A 173 35.51 -19.72 -15.80
CA VAL A 173 36.70 -20.17 -16.54
C VAL A 173 36.87 -21.69 -16.34
N ARG A 174 36.79 -22.43 -17.45
CA ARG A 174 36.90 -23.90 -17.51
C ARG A 174 37.46 -24.31 -18.88
N ALA A 175 38.27 -25.37 -18.94
CA ALA A 175 38.93 -25.78 -20.20
C ALA A 175 37.97 -26.45 -21.20
N THR A 176 36.89 -27.06 -20.70
CA THR A 176 35.77 -27.61 -21.49
C THR A 176 34.48 -27.45 -20.68
N ALA A 177 33.33 -27.45 -21.35
CA ALA A 177 32.03 -27.22 -20.71
C ALA A 177 31.67 -28.25 -19.62
N THR A 178 32.26 -29.46 -19.68
CA THR A 178 32.05 -30.58 -18.75
C THR A 178 33.07 -30.67 -17.62
N GLN A 179 34.09 -29.80 -17.61
CA GLN A 179 35.12 -29.77 -16.57
C GLN A 179 34.78 -28.78 -15.45
N PRO A 180 35.29 -29.03 -14.22
CA PRO A 180 35.02 -28.15 -13.07
C PRO A 180 35.54 -26.73 -13.31
N VAL A 181 34.79 -25.74 -12.80
CA VAL A 181 35.17 -24.33 -12.84
C VAL A 181 36.46 -24.12 -12.05
N MET A 182 37.48 -23.55 -12.69
CA MET A 182 38.80 -23.28 -12.08
C MET A 182 38.93 -21.85 -11.55
N GLY A 183 38.11 -20.93 -12.06
CA GLY A 183 38.06 -19.53 -11.65
C GLY A 183 36.93 -18.79 -12.35
N THR A 184 36.87 -17.47 -12.18
CA THR A 184 35.87 -16.60 -12.80
C THR A 184 36.49 -15.38 -13.46
N LEU A 185 35.94 -15.03 -14.63
CA LEU A 185 36.30 -13.85 -15.39
C LEU A 185 35.18 -12.81 -15.24
N LEU A 186 35.55 -11.60 -14.83
CA LEU A 186 34.70 -10.42 -14.82
C LEU A 186 35.15 -9.48 -15.94
N LEU A 187 34.24 -9.14 -16.85
CA LEU A 187 34.46 -8.11 -17.87
C LEU A 187 33.53 -6.91 -17.60
N ALA A 188 34.06 -5.70 -17.76
CA ALA A 188 33.30 -4.46 -17.62
C ALA A 188 33.32 -3.68 -18.95
N PHE A 189 32.16 -3.53 -19.58
CA PHE A 189 31.98 -2.82 -20.85
C PHE A 189 31.43 -1.42 -20.62
N ASP A 190 31.71 -0.46 -21.51
CA ASP A 190 31.10 0.86 -21.44
C ASP A 190 29.61 0.81 -21.86
N LEU A 191 28.75 1.50 -21.13
CA LEU A 191 27.31 1.59 -21.43
C LEU A 191 27.02 2.06 -22.86
N GLN A 192 27.88 2.89 -23.46
CA GLN A 192 27.73 3.33 -24.86
C GLN A 192 27.68 2.16 -25.85
N ARG A 193 28.30 1.02 -25.55
CA ARG A 193 28.23 -0.21 -26.38
C ARG A 193 26.78 -0.72 -26.51
N LEU A 194 25.99 -0.60 -25.44
CA LEU A 194 24.56 -0.95 -25.44
C LEU A 194 23.72 0.15 -26.12
N LEU A 195 23.99 1.42 -25.83
CA LEU A 195 23.19 2.54 -26.35
C LEU A 195 23.33 2.74 -27.87
N ASN A 196 24.51 2.39 -28.42
CA ASN A 196 24.77 2.43 -29.87
C ASN A 196 24.10 1.29 -30.65
N ALA A 197 23.67 0.21 -29.98
CA ALA A 197 22.94 -0.89 -30.61
C ALA A 197 21.44 -0.60 -30.81
N LEU A 198 20.92 0.49 -30.25
CA LEU A 198 19.50 0.84 -30.28
C LEU A 198 19.09 1.50 -31.61
N PRO A 199 18.01 1.03 -32.28
CA PRO A 199 17.51 1.64 -33.50
C PRO A 199 17.15 3.13 -33.31
N THR A 200 17.40 3.94 -34.34
CA THR A 200 17.03 5.36 -34.35
C THR A 200 15.51 5.53 -34.38
N LEU A 201 14.97 6.32 -33.46
CA LEU A 201 13.56 6.67 -33.39
C LEU A 201 13.31 8.09 -33.94
N PRO A 202 12.28 8.31 -34.78
CA PRO A 202 11.78 9.63 -35.09
C PRO A 202 11.30 10.37 -33.83
N ALA A 203 11.55 11.68 -33.74
CA ALA A 203 11.26 12.47 -32.53
C ALA A 203 9.75 12.57 -32.21
N ASP A 204 8.89 12.38 -33.21
CA ASP A 204 7.43 12.39 -33.16
C ASP A 204 6.81 11.02 -32.82
N ALA A 205 7.59 9.94 -32.89
CA ALA A 205 7.16 8.58 -32.56
C ALA A 205 6.95 8.37 -31.04
N GLY A 206 7.63 9.12 -30.18
CA GLY A 206 7.43 9.04 -28.74
C GLY A 206 8.72 8.95 -27.93
N GLN A 207 8.58 8.57 -26.67
CA GLN A 207 9.67 8.50 -25.72
C GLN A 207 10.01 7.04 -25.36
N VAL A 208 11.28 6.67 -25.48
CA VAL A 208 11.84 5.44 -24.89
C VAL A 208 12.58 5.81 -23.61
N VAL A 209 12.32 5.05 -22.55
CA VAL A 209 13.08 5.04 -21.30
C VAL A 209 13.69 3.65 -21.12
N LEU A 210 15.01 3.53 -21.16
CA LEU A 210 15.73 2.32 -20.76
C LEU A 210 16.15 2.48 -19.31
N SER A 211 15.74 1.53 -18.47
CA SER A 211 16.12 1.50 -17.06
C SER A 211 16.54 0.10 -16.61
N GLN A 212 17.28 0.05 -15.50
CA GLN A 212 17.51 -1.19 -14.77
C GLN A 212 16.99 -1.07 -13.35
N GLN A 213 16.27 -2.09 -12.89
CA GLN A 213 15.69 -2.16 -11.56
C GLN A 213 15.93 -3.56 -10.99
N PHE A 214 16.63 -3.61 -9.85
CA PHE A 214 16.86 -4.83 -9.09
C PHE A 214 15.83 -4.93 -7.96
N GLY A 215 15.01 -5.98 -7.97
CA GLY A 215 13.95 -6.17 -6.97
C GLY A 215 13.03 -4.96 -6.83
N SER A 216 12.86 -4.49 -5.59
CA SER A 216 12.08 -3.29 -5.23
C SER A 216 12.94 -2.03 -5.05
N GLY A 217 14.15 -1.99 -5.62
CA GLY A 217 15.00 -0.80 -5.62
C GLY A 217 14.52 0.30 -6.58
N PRO A 218 15.09 1.53 -6.53
CA PRO A 218 14.80 2.59 -7.49
C PRO A 218 15.29 2.19 -8.88
N ALA A 219 14.48 2.46 -9.92
CA ALA A 219 14.85 2.20 -11.31
C ALA A 219 15.92 3.22 -11.76
N GLN A 220 17.08 2.71 -12.19
CA GLN A 220 18.19 3.52 -12.70
C GLN A 220 17.98 3.76 -14.19
N VAL A 221 17.69 5.01 -14.58
CA VAL A 221 17.46 5.39 -15.98
C VAL A 221 18.79 5.64 -16.68
N PHE A 222 19.01 4.95 -17.81
CA PHE A 222 20.24 5.02 -18.61
C PHE A 222 20.07 5.76 -19.93
N LEU A 223 18.86 5.72 -20.49
CA LEU A 223 18.51 6.44 -21.70
C LEU A 223 17.09 6.96 -21.57
N GLN A 224 16.91 8.25 -21.85
CA GLN A 224 15.61 8.85 -22.12
C GLN A 224 15.73 9.56 -23.47
N ARG A 225 15.02 9.06 -24.50
CA ARG A 225 15.12 9.54 -25.89
C ARG A 225 13.72 9.78 -26.45
N GLY A 226 13.49 10.98 -26.99
CA GLY A 226 12.21 11.40 -27.57
C GLY A 226 11.25 12.09 -26.59
N GLN A 227 10.12 12.55 -27.10
CA GLN A 227 9.14 13.35 -26.36
C GLN A 227 7.89 12.54 -26.00
N ALA A 228 7.50 12.60 -24.72
CA ALA A 228 6.23 12.05 -24.23
C ALA A 228 5.11 13.10 -24.30
N VAL A 229 3.89 12.65 -24.54
CA VAL A 229 2.64 13.43 -24.43
C VAL A 229 1.63 12.55 -23.70
N ASP A 230 0.74 13.15 -22.89
CA ASP A 230 -0.28 12.49 -22.04
C ASP A 230 -0.73 11.10 -22.52
N GLY A 231 -0.06 10.08 -21.98
CA GLY A 231 -0.19 8.68 -22.37
C GLY A 231 0.47 7.78 -21.34
N LYS A 232 -0.09 6.58 -21.14
CA LYS A 232 0.49 5.60 -20.23
C LYS A 232 1.73 4.97 -20.89
N ALA A 233 2.84 4.93 -20.17
CA ALA A 233 4.01 4.17 -20.58
C ALA A 233 3.66 2.67 -20.62
N GLN A 234 4.09 1.98 -21.67
CA GLN A 234 4.01 0.52 -21.75
C GLN A 234 5.41 -0.09 -21.57
N ALA A 235 5.54 -1.01 -20.62
CA ALA A 235 6.78 -1.76 -20.38
C ALA A 235 6.90 -2.95 -21.34
N PHE A 236 8.12 -3.18 -21.81
CA PHE A 236 8.53 -4.27 -22.69
C PHE A 236 9.65 -5.07 -22.04
N ASP A 237 9.56 -6.40 -22.14
CA ASP A 237 10.60 -7.31 -21.65
C ASP A 237 11.79 -7.34 -22.63
N THR A 238 12.99 -7.24 -22.08
CA THR A 238 14.26 -7.28 -22.82
C THR A 238 14.87 -8.69 -22.86
N GLY A 239 14.27 -9.67 -22.15
CA GLY A 239 14.79 -11.03 -22.02
C GLY A 239 15.93 -11.19 -21.01
N TYR A 240 16.35 -10.10 -20.34
CA TYR A 240 17.32 -10.12 -19.26
C TYR A 240 16.71 -9.61 -17.95
N PRO A 241 16.83 -10.36 -16.83
CA PRO A 241 16.25 -9.95 -15.56
C PRO A 241 16.84 -8.60 -15.10
N GLY A 242 15.96 -7.72 -14.65
CA GLY A 242 16.28 -6.38 -14.17
C GLY A 242 16.30 -5.29 -15.24
N TRP A 243 16.49 -5.60 -16.54
CA TRP A 243 16.47 -4.60 -17.62
C TRP A 243 15.05 -4.36 -18.14
N LYS A 244 14.53 -3.15 -17.98
CA LYS A 244 13.17 -2.74 -18.39
C LYS A 244 13.24 -1.64 -19.44
N LEU A 245 12.50 -1.81 -20.53
CA LEU A 245 12.31 -0.77 -21.53
C LEU A 245 10.86 -0.30 -21.51
N GLU A 246 10.66 1.00 -21.29
CA GLU A 246 9.34 1.63 -21.33
C GLU A 246 9.22 2.50 -22.57
N PHE A 247 8.07 2.40 -23.26
CA PHE A 247 7.75 3.23 -24.42
C PHE A 247 6.44 3.99 -24.19
N THR A 248 6.48 5.30 -24.39
CA THR A 248 5.33 6.20 -24.29
C THR A 248 5.05 6.80 -25.68
N PRO A 249 3.85 6.58 -26.27
CA PRO A 249 3.56 7.01 -27.64
C PRO A 249 3.58 8.54 -27.79
N GLY A 250 4.21 9.00 -28.88
CA GLY A 250 4.31 10.42 -29.23
C GLY A 250 3.08 10.95 -29.96
N PRO A 251 3.03 12.27 -30.23
CA PRO A 251 1.90 12.91 -30.91
C PRO A 251 1.71 12.39 -32.36
N GLY A 252 2.76 11.85 -33.00
CA GLY A 252 2.68 11.24 -34.33
C GLY A 252 1.88 9.93 -34.38
N LEU A 253 1.58 9.30 -33.23
CA LEU A 253 0.78 8.06 -33.17
C LEU A 253 -0.71 8.28 -32.85
N LYS A 254 -1.19 9.52 -32.74
CA LYS A 254 -2.63 9.78 -32.57
C LYS A 254 -3.38 9.49 -33.88
N THR A 255 -3.87 8.27 -34.01
CA THR A 255 -4.72 7.85 -35.14
C THR A 255 -6.09 8.53 -35.06
N SER A 256 -6.32 9.55 -35.90
CA SER A 256 -7.65 10.12 -36.09
C SER A 256 -8.64 9.06 -36.63
N PRO A 257 -9.92 9.07 -36.21
CA PRO A 257 -10.92 8.14 -36.72
C PRO A 257 -11.08 8.32 -38.24
N SER A 258 -11.28 7.21 -38.97
CA SER A 258 -11.39 7.24 -40.42
C SER A 258 -12.55 8.12 -40.88
N VAL A 259 -12.21 9.29 -41.46
CA VAL A 259 -13.18 10.26 -41.98
C VAL A 259 -14.13 9.62 -42.99
N MET A 260 -13.67 8.63 -43.77
CA MET A 260 -14.52 7.89 -44.70
C MET A 260 -15.59 7.05 -44.01
N LEU A 261 -15.30 6.42 -42.87
CA LEU A 261 -16.31 5.65 -42.12
C LEU A 261 -17.37 6.59 -41.49
N LEU A 262 -16.95 7.76 -41.00
CA LEU A 262 -17.87 8.77 -40.46
C LEU A 262 -18.77 9.37 -41.56
N LEU A 263 -18.21 9.68 -42.73
CA LEU A 263 -18.98 10.12 -43.90
C LEU A 263 -19.96 9.04 -44.38
N LEU A 264 -19.54 7.78 -44.42
CA LEU A 264 -20.39 6.66 -44.81
C LEU A 264 -21.56 6.46 -43.83
N ALA A 265 -21.31 6.55 -42.52
CA ALA A 265 -22.35 6.49 -41.50
C ALA A 265 -23.38 7.63 -41.66
N LEU A 266 -22.93 8.85 -41.94
CA LEU A 266 -23.79 10.01 -42.15
C LEU A 266 -24.66 9.87 -43.42
N ILE A 267 -24.10 9.33 -44.52
CA ILE A 267 -24.83 9.03 -45.75
C ILE A 267 -25.91 7.95 -45.50
N ILE A 268 -25.60 6.89 -44.74
CA ILE A 268 -26.54 5.81 -44.42
C ILE A 268 -27.68 6.32 -43.52
N ALA A 269 -27.39 7.16 -42.52
CA ALA A 269 -28.40 7.79 -41.68
C ALA A 269 -29.35 8.68 -42.51
N ALA A 270 -28.80 9.54 -43.38
CA ALA A 270 -29.58 10.41 -44.25
C ALA A 270 -30.47 9.61 -45.24
N ALA A 271 -29.92 8.54 -45.85
CA ALA A 271 -30.67 7.65 -46.73
C ALA A 271 -31.82 6.93 -46.01
N GLY A 272 -31.61 6.46 -44.77
CA GLY A 272 -32.64 5.84 -43.95
C GLY A 272 -33.80 6.78 -43.61
N VAL A 273 -33.48 8.03 -43.25
CA VAL A 273 -34.48 9.08 -42.99
C VAL A 273 -35.27 9.44 -44.26
N LEU A 274 -34.59 9.65 -45.39
CA LEU A 274 -35.24 9.94 -46.68
C LEU A 274 -36.16 8.79 -47.14
N LEU A 275 -35.74 7.53 -46.97
CA LEU A 275 -36.59 6.36 -47.23
C LEU A 275 -37.81 6.29 -46.31
N GLY A 276 -37.66 6.66 -45.03
CA GLY A 276 -38.77 6.77 -44.09
C GLY A 276 -39.78 7.84 -44.48
N LEU A 277 -39.31 9.02 -44.87
CA LEU A 277 -40.15 10.13 -45.36
C LEU A 277 -40.90 9.74 -46.65
N HIS A 278 -40.21 9.16 -47.63
CA HIS A 278 -40.84 8.71 -48.89
C HIS A 278 -41.87 7.59 -48.69
N ARG A 279 -41.61 6.66 -47.76
CA ARG A 279 -42.59 5.63 -47.34
C ARG A 279 -43.82 6.26 -46.71
N ASN A 280 -43.64 7.30 -45.88
CA ASN A 280 -44.72 8.02 -45.23
C ASN A 280 -45.55 8.84 -46.25
N GLU A 281 -44.90 9.55 -47.18
CA GLU A 281 -45.58 10.28 -48.25
C GLU A 281 -46.42 9.35 -49.13
N ARG A 282 -45.84 8.23 -49.60
CA ARG A 282 -46.59 7.22 -50.38
C ARG A 282 -47.73 6.58 -49.58
N ALA A 283 -47.57 6.39 -48.27
CA ALA A 283 -48.65 5.91 -47.41
C ALA A 283 -49.78 6.93 -47.28
N LEU A 284 -49.45 8.22 -47.14
CA LEU A 284 -50.40 9.33 -47.10
C LEU A 284 -51.14 9.47 -48.45
N GLN A 285 -50.43 9.48 -49.57
CA GLN A 285 -51.01 9.50 -50.92
C GLN A 285 -51.98 8.31 -51.13
N LYS A 286 -51.61 7.09 -50.71
CA LYS A 286 -52.51 5.93 -50.78
C LYS A 286 -53.78 6.10 -49.94
N ARG A 287 -53.68 6.67 -48.74
CA ARG A 287 -54.83 6.99 -47.87
C ARG A 287 -55.73 8.04 -48.53
N ILE A 288 -55.16 9.13 -49.05
CA ILE A 288 -55.88 10.18 -49.79
C ILE A 288 -56.60 9.59 -51.02
N CYS A 289 -55.94 8.75 -51.82
CA CYS A 289 -56.58 8.10 -52.97
C CYS A 289 -57.66 7.09 -52.56
N ALA A 290 -57.54 6.41 -51.42
CA ALA A 290 -58.57 5.52 -50.91
C ALA A 290 -59.81 6.32 -50.45
N ASP A 291 -59.60 7.35 -49.63
CA ASP A 291 -60.66 8.28 -49.19
C ASP A 291 -61.35 8.94 -50.40
N ALA A 292 -60.59 9.40 -51.39
CA ALA A 292 -61.13 10.00 -52.62
C ALA A 292 -62.00 9.04 -53.44
N ARG A 293 -61.60 7.76 -53.55
CA ARG A 293 -62.42 6.72 -54.22
C ARG A 293 -63.70 6.42 -53.45
N GLN A 294 -63.65 6.39 -52.12
CA GLN A 294 -64.86 6.24 -51.29
C GLN A 294 -65.79 7.45 -51.45
N LEU A 295 -65.24 8.65 -51.60
CA LEU A 295 -66.00 9.88 -51.83
C LEU A 295 -66.65 9.90 -53.23
N ASP A 296 -65.94 9.44 -54.27
CA ASP A 296 -66.49 9.24 -55.62
C ASP A 296 -67.60 8.16 -55.65
N GLN A 297 -67.39 7.03 -54.96
CA GLN A 297 -68.44 6.01 -54.79
C GLN A 297 -69.69 6.59 -54.10
N LEU A 298 -69.53 7.37 -53.02
CA LEU A 298 -70.64 8.05 -52.35
C LEU A 298 -71.36 9.03 -53.31
N LEU A 299 -70.62 9.78 -54.13
CA LEU A 299 -71.19 10.69 -55.13
C LEU A 299 -71.97 9.94 -56.24
N GLN A 300 -71.48 8.77 -56.66
CA GLN A 300 -72.14 7.90 -57.63
C GLN A 300 -73.39 7.21 -57.06
N GLU A 301 -73.40 6.83 -55.78
CA GLU A 301 -74.60 6.28 -55.14
C GLU A 301 -75.67 7.36 -54.87
N LEU A 302 -75.24 8.57 -54.48
CA LEU A 302 -76.12 9.74 -54.34
C LEU A 302 -76.74 10.15 -55.68
N SER A 303 -75.97 10.22 -56.76
CA SER A 303 -76.50 10.56 -58.10
C SER A 303 -77.43 9.48 -58.68
N ARG A 304 -77.33 8.24 -58.19
CA ARG A 304 -78.27 7.14 -58.47
C ARG A 304 -79.48 7.10 -57.54
N GLY A 305 -79.69 8.11 -56.70
CA GLY A 305 -80.88 8.27 -55.87
C GLY A 305 -80.99 7.29 -54.69
N LYS A 306 -79.90 6.64 -54.27
CA LYS A 306 -79.89 5.77 -53.09
C LYS A 306 -79.48 6.54 -51.85
N ALA A 307 -80.20 6.31 -50.75
CA ALA A 307 -79.83 6.84 -49.43
C ALA A 307 -78.67 6.00 -48.83
N VAL A 308 -77.50 6.62 -48.65
CA VAL A 308 -76.29 5.98 -48.12
C VAL A 308 -76.10 6.36 -46.65
N LYS A 309 -75.79 5.39 -45.77
CA LYS A 309 -75.42 5.66 -44.37
C LYS A 309 -74.00 6.25 -44.30
N PRO A 310 -73.73 7.21 -43.40
CA PRO A 310 -72.41 7.82 -43.28
C PRO A 310 -71.37 6.80 -42.78
N PHE A 311 -70.22 6.74 -43.46
CA PHE A 311 -69.03 5.99 -43.04
C PHE A 311 -67.89 6.95 -42.66
N GLY A 312 -66.97 6.49 -41.80
CA GLY A 312 -65.78 7.25 -41.43
C GLY A 312 -64.68 7.13 -42.48
N LEU A 313 -64.13 8.26 -42.93
CA LEU A 313 -62.96 8.34 -43.80
C LEU A 313 -61.66 8.22 -42.99
N SER A 314 -60.56 7.81 -43.62
CA SER A 314 -59.29 7.58 -42.91
C SER A 314 -58.58 8.86 -42.46
N LEU A 315 -58.90 10.00 -43.07
CA LEU A 315 -58.51 11.35 -42.65
C LEU A 315 -59.65 12.07 -41.90
N PRO A 316 -59.47 12.43 -40.61
CA PRO A 316 -60.48 13.16 -39.83
C PRO A 316 -60.91 14.50 -40.44
N ALA A 317 -60.06 15.15 -41.23
CA ALA A 317 -60.39 16.38 -41.94
C ALA A 317 -61.49 16.18 -43.01
N LEU A 318 -61.61 14.99 -43.59
CA LEU A 318 -62.57 14.70 -44.67
C LEU A 318 -63.93 14.19 -44.16
N SER A 319 -64.02 13.72 -42.92
CA SER A 319 -65.28 13.19 -42.37
C SER A 319 -66.38 14.25 -42.26
N GLY A 320 -66.03 15.52 -42.05
CA GLY A 320 -67.00 16.62 -42.07
C GLY A 320 -67.64 16.83 -43.45
N LEU A 321 -66.88 16.58 -44.54
CA LEU A 321 -67.34 16.73 -45.91
C LEU A 321 -68.28 15.58 -46.31
N ALA A 322 -67.96 14.35 -45.89
CA ALA A 322 -68.86 13.19 -46.03
C ALA A 322 -70.19 13.37 -45.26
N GLN A 323 -70.15 13.92 -44.04
CA GLN A 323 -71.36 14.22 -43.26
C GLN A 323 -72.22 15.33 -43.88
N ALA A 324 -71.60 16.33 -44.50
CA ALA A 324 -72.33 17.38 -45.23
C ALA A 324 -73.06 16.82 -46.46
N LEU A 325 -72.38 15.99 -47.27
CA LEU A 325 -72.97 15.37 -48.47
C LEU A 325 -74.14 14.45 -48.13
N ALA A 326 -74.04 13.64 -47.06
CA ALA A 326 -75.12 12.76 -46.62
C ALA A 326 -76.41 13.52 -46.22
N ARG A 327 -76.31 14.77 -45.77
CA ARG A 327 -77.46 15.62 -45.40
C ARG A 327 -78.18 16.23 -46.61
N VAL A 328 -77.56 16.28 -47.80
CA VAL A 328 -78.15 16.89 -49.00
C VAL A 328 -79.29 16.03 -49.57
N SER A 329 -79.19 14.69 -49.48
CA SER A 329 -80.20 13.77 -50.03
C SER A 329 -81.55 13.79 -49.31
N LEU A 330 -81.62 14.38 -48.11
CA LEU A 330 -82.82 14.42 -47.26
C LEU A 330 -83.67 15.69 -47.45
N ARG A 331 -83.24 16.64 -48.29
CA ARG A 331 -83.83 18.00 -48.34
C ARG A 331 -84.84 18.23 -49.47
N SER A 332 -85.28 17.17 -50.15
CA SER A 332 -86.11 17.22 -51.37
C SER A 332 -87.58 16.78 -51.15
N GLN A 333 -88.22 17.17 -50.04
CA GLN A 333 -89.69 17.19 -49.91
C GLN A 333 -90.18 18.48 -49.18
N PRO A 334 -91.36 19.06 -49.51
CA PRO A 334 -91.71 20.45 -49.13
C PRO A 334 -92.40 20.63 -47.75
N GLN A 335 -92.57 21.90 -47.36
CA GLN A 335 -92.78 22.39 -45.99
C GLN A 335 -94.24 22.40 -45.47
N ALA A 336 -94.37 22.48 -44.14
CA ALA A 336 -95.47 23.12 -43.41
C ALA A 336 -94.92 23.98 -42.23
N VAL A 337 -95.71 24.95 -41.77
CA VAL A 337 -95.39 26.17 -40.95
C VAL A 337 -96.66 26.47 -40.08
N PRO A 338 -96.74 27.33 -39.01
CA PRO A 338 -95.79 28.18 -38.23
C PRO A 338 -95.85 28.03 -36.66
N VAL A 339 -95.09 28.84 -35.89
CA VAL A 339 -95.57 29.93 -34.95
C VAL A 339 -94.60 30.28 -33.77
N LEU A 340 -93.98 31.48 -33.90
CA LEU A 340 -93.66 32.58 -32.94
C LEU A 340 -93.24 32.44 -31.45
N ALA A 341 -92.25 33.32 -31.10
CA ALA A 341 -92.07 34.20 -29.90
C ALA A 341 -90.78 33.98 -29.07
N ALA A 342 -90.14 34.96 -28.38
CA ALA A 342 -89.94 36.42 -28.53
C ALA A 342 -88.91 36.95 -27.48
N GLY A 343 -88.14 38.02 -27.77
CA GLY A 343 -87.29 38.80 -26.81
C GLY A 343 -85.95 38.16 -26.36
N GLU A 344 -84.94 38.88 -25.82
CA GLU A 344 -84.60 40.32 -25.82
C GLU A 344 -83.13 40.55 -25.33
N GLN A 345 -82.47 41.65 -25.74
CA GLN A 345 -81.51 42.59 -25.06
C GLN A 345 -80.69 42.19 -23.78
N ARG A 346 -79.53 42.76 -23.36
CA ARG A 346 -78.54 43.79 -23.85
C ARG A 346 -77.28 43.79 -22.92
N ASP A 347 -76.26 44.62 -23.26
CA ASP A 347 -75.16 45.16 -22.39
C ASP A 347 -74.11 44.17 -21.81
N ALA A 348 -72.92 44.56 -21.30
CA ALA A 348 -71.92 45.59 -21.67
C ALA A 348 -70.58 45.37 -20.88
N ASP A 349 -69.52 46.11 -21.25
CA ASP A 349 -68.45 46.67 -20.38
C ASP A 349 -67.17 45.92 -19.86
N ILE A 350 -66.01 46.45 -20.33
CA ILE A 350 -64.92 47.13 -19.57
C ILE A 350 -63.55 46.46 -19.21
N ALA A 351 -62.47 47.16 -19.66
CA ALA A 351 -61.08 47.33 -19.12
C ALA A 351 -60.09 46.14 -19.04
N LYS A 352 -58.75 46.29 -19.08
CA LYS A 352 -57.73 47.32 -19.46
C LYS A 352 -56.40 46.53 -19.67
N GLY A 353 -55.40 46.87 -20.51
CA GLY A 353 -54.66 48.14 -20.73
C GLY A 353 -53.48 48.25 -19.73
N SER A 354 -52.20 48.51 -20.04
CA SER A 354 -51.47 49.06 -21.23
C SER A 354 -50.01 48.50 -21.28
N ALA A 355 -49.19 48.49 -22.36
CA ALA A 355 -48.63 49.54 -23.25
C ALA A 355 -47.56 50.46 -22.57
N SER A 356 -46.50 51.03 -23.21
CA SER A 356 -45.85 50.83 -24.53
C SER A 356 -44.52 51.64 -24.68
N SER A 357 -43.57 51.15 -25.51
CA SER A 357 -42.65 51.85 -26.47
C SER A 357 -41.91 53.21 -26.21
N THR A 358 -40.57 53.16 -26.33
CA THR A 358 -39.64 53.99 -27.19
C THR A 358 -39.28 55.48 -26.93
N VAL A 359 -37.97 55.82 -27.11
CA VAL A 359 -37.33 56.91 -27.94
C VAL A 359 -36.10 57.65 -27.31
N ALA A 360 -35.03 57.85 -28.13
CA ALA A 360 -33.96 58.90 -28.17
C ALA A 360 -32.77 59.06 -27.16
N ALA A 361 -31.55 58.91 -27.72
CA ALA A 361 -30.37 59.82 -27.83
C ALA A 361 -29.95 60.92 -26.79
N SER A 362 -28.62 61.01 -26.53
CA SER A 362 -27.70 62.20 -26.66
C SER A 362 -26.66 62.44 -25.53
N ARG A 363 -25.45 62.96 -25.90
CA ARG A 363 -24.48 63.85 -25.16
C ARG A 363 -23.91 63.46 -23.77
N THR A 364 -22.74 63.90 -23.25
CA THR A 364 -21.36 64.36 -23.64
C THR A 364 -20.62 64.84 -22.35
N ASP A 365 -19.36 64.42 -22.15
CA ASP A 365 -18.18 65.13 -21.57
C ASP A 365 -17.99 65.56 -20.08
N TRP A 366 -16.71 65.88 -19.79
CA TRP A 366 -16.01 66.43 -18.59
C TRP A 366 -15.49 65.43 -17.51
N THR A 367 -14.31 65.59 -16.87
CA THR A 367 -12.88 65.59 -17.32
C THR A 367 -11.91 65.78 -16.11
N ASP A 368 -10.85 64.95 -16.00
CA ASP A 368 -9.49 65.25 -15.45
C ASP A 368 -9.35 65.74 -13.96
N PRO A 369 -8.14 65.93 -13.33
CA PRO A 369 -6.75 65.78 -13.84
C PRO A 369 -5.67 65.17 -12.89
N LEU A 370 -4.39 65.23 -13.35
CA LEU A 370 -3.09 65.31 -12.62
C LEU A 370 -2.30 64.02 -12.24
N PHE A 371 -1.26 63.63 -13.01
CA PHE A 371 0.14 64.12 -12.92
C PHE A 371 1.11 63.39 -13.90
N GLN A 372 2.33 63.89 -14.06
CA GLN A 372 3.37 63.51 -15.04
C GLN A 372 4.63 62.87 -14.40
N ASP A 373 5.53 62.32 -15.25
CA ASP A 373 7.02 62.15 -15.14
C ASP A 373 7.60 61.56 -13.81
N THR A 374 8.57 60.63 -13.70
CA THR A 374 9.86 60.32 -14.35
C THR A 374 10.28 58.85 -14.03
N ASP A 375 11.40 58.21 -14.45
CA ASP A 375 12.45 58.46 -15.46
C ASP A 375 13.13 57.14 -15.92
N ILE A 376 13.61 57.13 -17.18
CA ILE A 376 14.95 56.74 -17.69
C ILE A 376 15.90 55.91 -16.78
N LEU A 377 16.36 54.73 -17.24
CA LEU A 377 17.78 54.46 -17.57
C LEU A 377 18.08 53.00 -17.99
N ASP A 378 18.85 52.86 -19.07
CA ASP A 378 19.63 51.67 -19.41
C ASP A 378 20.84 51.53 -18.48
N ILE A 379 21.24 50.29 -18.16
CA ILE A 379 22.63 49.97 -17.82
C ILE A 379 23.04 48.67 -18.55
N ASP A 380 23.90 48.83 -19.56
CA ASP A 380 24.87 47.82 -19.96
C ASP A 380 25.99 47.77 -18.91
N LEU A 381 26.28 46.59 -18.36
CA LEU A 381 27.58 46.22 -17.77
C LEU A 381 27.78 44.72 -18.06
N LEU A 382 28.62 44.39 -19.03
CA LEU A 382 30.06 44.12 -18.85
C LEU A 382 30.33 42.93 -17.91
N ASP A 383 30.57 41.79 -18.55
CA ASP A 383 31.88 41.14 -18.71
C ASP A 383 32.78 40.90 -17.48
N GLU A 384 33.65 39.89 -17.68
CA GLU A 384 34.86 39.56 -16.91
C GLU A 384 34.75 38.87 -15.52
N ASN A 385 35.21 37.61 -15.53
CA ASN A 385 36.34 37.10 -14.74
C ASN A 385 36.20 36.95 -13.20
N GLN A 386 36.96 36.09 -12.52
CA GLN A 386 37.67 34.84 -12.84
C GLN A 386 37.93 34.13 -11.49
N ASP A 387 38.28 32.85 -11.53
CA ASP A 387 39.11 32.14 -10.55
C ASP A 387 38.91 32.40 -9.04
N PHE A 388 38.65 31.30 -8.31
CA PHE A 388 39.77 30.76 -7.53
C PHE A 388 39.72 29.23 -7.48
N LEU A 389 40.66 28.62 -8.20
CA LEU A 389 41.04 27.22 -8.03
C LEU A 389 41.67 26.98 -6.64
N ARG A 390 41.74 25.69 -6.28
CA ARG A 390 42.48 25.07 -5.15
C ARG A 390 41.67 24.97 -3.85
N SER A 391 41.76 23.87 -3.10
CA SER A 391 42.77 22.80 -3.13
C SER A 391 42.20 21.45 -2.69
N GLU A 392 42.72 20.38 -3.28
CA GLU A 392 42.65 19.02 -2.72
C GLU A 392 43.34 18.99 -1.34
N HIS A 393 42.82 18.18 -0.41
CA HIS A 393 43.62 17.61 0.67
C HIS A 393 43.18 16.17 0.94
N ASN A 394 44.01 15.23 0.51
CA ASN A 394 44.02 13.88 1.06
C ASN A 394 44.44 13.95 2.53
N LEU A 395 43.67 13.33 3.43
CA LEU A 395 44.10 13.05 4.80
C LEU A 395 44.03 11.54 5.05
N ALA A 396 45.20 10.92 5.00
CA ALA A 396 45.38 9.56 5.50
C ALA A 396 45.21 9.57 7.04
N MET A 397 44.32 8.72 7.55
CA MET A 397 44.07 8.57 8.98
C MET A 397 44.95 7.48 9.58
N ASN A 398 45.91 7.89 10.42
CA ASN A 398 46.45 7.05 11.48
C ASN A 398 46.09 7.71 12.84
N SER A 399 45.66 6.86 13.78
CA SER A 399 45.18 7.19 15.15
C SER A 399 46.08 8.15 15.96
N PRO A 400 45.57 8.88 16.99
CA PRO A 400 44.64 8.35 18.00
C PRO A 400 43.50 9.27 18.53
N ALA A 401 42.64 8.68 19.38
CA ALA A 401 41.55 9.30 20.14
C ALA A 401 40.40 9.91 19.29
N SER A 402 39.52 9.03 18.78
CA SER A 402 38.27 9.46 18.16
C SER A 402 37.32 10.11 19.17
N VAL A 403 37.00 11.38 18.95
CA VAL A 403 35.82 12.02 19.55
C VAL A 403 34.58 11.45 18.86
N ALA A 404 33.53 11.15 19.62
CA ALA A 404 32.30 10.63 19.05
C ALA A 404 31.59 11.66 18.16
N PRO A 405 31.01 11.25 17.02
CA PRO A 405 30.22 12.12 16.15
C PRO A 405 28.91 12.53 16.84
N ASN A 406 28.34 13.65 16.42
CA ASN A 406 27.05 14.10 16.92
C ASN A 406 25.91 13.23 16.33
N LEU A 407 25.40 12.29 17.12
CA LEU A 407 24.30 11.41 16.70
C LEU A 407 22.94 12.10 16.82
N PRO A 408 22.00 11.88 15.88
CA PRO A 408 20.68 12.49 15.91
C PRO A 408 19.89 12.04 17.14
N GLU A 409 19.51 12.98 18.02
CA GLU A 409 18.75 12.67 19.26
C GLU A 409 17.42 11.95 18.97
N THR A 410 16.85 12.18 17.79
CA THR A 410 15.58 11.59 17.34
C THR A 410 15.60 10.07 17.17
N ILE A 411 16.75 9.39 17.16
CA ILE A 411 16.76 7.91 17.15
C ILE A 411 16.60 7.30 18.55
N PHE A 412 16.89 8.05 19.61
CA PHE A 412 16.77 7.60 20.99
C PHE A 412 15.32 7.76 21.46
N ARG A 413 14.51 6.69 21.33
CA ARG A 413 13.08 6.70 21.66
C ARG A 413 12.84 6.28 23.11
N ALA A 414 11.56 6.14 23.50
CA ALA A 414 11.18 5.80 24.86
C ALA A 414 11.51 4.35 25.26
N TYR A 415 11.48 3.39 24.34
CA TYR A 415 11.61 1.94 24.67
C TYR A 415 12.77 1.25 23.96
N ASP A 416 13.25 1.84 22.87
CA ASP A 416 14.32 1.34 22.02
C ASP A 416 15.06 2.51 21.34
N ILE A 417 16.09 2.18 20.56
CA ILE A 417 16.67 3.09 19.58
C ILE A 417 16.15 2.68 18.20
N ARG A 418 15.67 3.63 17.38
CA ARG A 418 15.09 3.33 16.05
C ARG A 418 15.41 4.43 15.02
N GLY A 419 15.88 4.03 13.84
CA GLY A 419 16.19 4.95 12.74
C GLY A 419 16.04 4.32 11.35
N VAL A 420 16.19 5.15 10.32
CA VAL A 420 16.18 4.74 8.91
C VAL A 420 17.62 4.54 8.45
N VAL A 421 17.90 3.39 7.85
CA VAL A 421 19.24 3.01 7.42
C VAL A 421 19.66 3.83 6.21
N GLY A 422 20.86 4.42 6.28
CA GLY A 422 21.40 5.32 5.25
C GLY A 422 21.01 6.79 5.43
N ASP A 423 20.17 7.10 6.42
CA ASP A 423 19.76 8.47 6.79
C ASP A 423 20.11 8.75 8.25
N THR A 424 19.29 8.27 9.18
CA THR A 424 19.44 8.49 10.63
C THR A 424 20.17 7.37 11.37
N LEU A 425 20.36 6.22 10.72
CA LEU A 425 21.08 5.06 11.24
C LEU A 425 22.08 4.53 10.19
N ASN A 426 23.30 4.25 10.60
CA ASN A 426 24.38 3.74 9.74
C ASN A 426 25.44 2.96 10.54
N ALA A 427 26.42 2.40 9.84
CA ALA A 427 27.56 1.66 10.41
C ALA A 427 28.24 2.37 11.59
N GLU A 428 28.59 3.65 11.43
CA GLU A 428 29.23 4.44 12.49
C GLU A 428 28.31 4.62 13.71
N THR A 429 27.03 4.94 13.51
CA THR A 429 26.08 5.09 14.62
C THR A 429 25.94 3.78 15.43
N ALA A 430 25.94 2.62 14.77
CA ALA A 430 25.86 1.32 15.42
C ALA A 430 27.10 1.01 16.27
N TYR A 431 28.30 1.37 15.78
CA TYR A 431 29.54 1.27 16.56
C TYR A 431 29.49 2.11 17.84
N TRP A 432 29.09 3.38 17.75
CA TRP A 432 29.04 4.27 18.92
C TRP A 432 27.95 3.89 19.92
N ILE A 433 26.81 3.37 19.45
CA ILE A 433 25.79 2.76 20.32
C ILE A 433 26.35 1.52 21.02
N GLY A 434 27.10 0.66 20.32
CA GLY A 434 27.80 -0.48 20.93
C GLY A 434 28.79 -0.07 22.02
N ARG A 435 29.60 0.98 21.78
CA ARG A 435 30.50 1.57 22.79
C ARG A 435 29.74 2.08 24.02
N ALA A 436 28.60 2.75 23.82
CA ALA A 436 27.79 3.28 24.91
C ALA A 436 27.17 2.16 25.77
N ILE A 437 26.58 1.16 25.12
CA ILE A 437 25.97 0.00 25.80
C ILE A 437 27.03 -0.79 26.56
N GLY A 438 28.19 -1.05 25.95
CA GLY A 438 29.28 -1.79 26.60
C GLY A 438 29.81 -1.05 27.83
N SER A 439 29.95 0.27 27.73
CA SER A 439 30.37 1.12 28.85
C SER A 439 29.35 1.17 29.98
N GLU A 440 28.05 1.15 29.68
CA GLU A 440 26.99 1.08 30.69
C GLU A 440 26.93 -0.32 31.34
N SER A 441 27.04 -1.40 30.56
CA SER A 441 27.06 -2.77 31.07
C SER A 441 28.24 -3.02 32.02
N LEU A 442 29.44 -2.55 31.65
CA LEU A 442 30.62 -2.61 32.50
C LEU A 442 30.48 -1.74 33.76
N ALA A 443 29.82 -0.57 33.68
CA ALA A 443 29.54 0.24 34.86
C ALA A 443 28.59 -0.46 35.86
N GLN A 444 27.76 -1.40 35.39
CA GLN A 444 26.92 -2.26 36.22
C GLN A 444 27.58 -3.60 36.59
N ASN A 445 28.89 -3.77 36.31
CA ASN A 445 29.69 -4.98 36.55
C ASN A 445 29.23 -6.22 35.76
N GLU A 446 28.56 -6.03 34.62
CA GLU A 446 28.19 -7.11 33.68
C GLU A 446 29.04 -7.00 32.40
N PRO A 447 30.16 -7.75 32.29
CA PRO A 447 31.00 -7.70 31.10
C PRO A 447 30.45 -8.55 29.95
N ASN A 448 29.51 -9.47 30.18
CA ASN A 448 29.07 -10.43 29.17
C ASN A 448 27.80 -9.94 28.46
N VAL A 449 27.84 -9.84 27.12
CA VAL A 449 26.77 -9.25 26.31
C VAL A 449 26.37 -10.20 25.19
N SER A 450 25.11 -10.63 25.18
CA SER A 450 24.54 -11.38 24.05
C SER A 450 24.14 -10.41 22.94
N VAL A 451 24.41 -10.74 21.67
CA VAL A 451 24.02 -9.91 20.52
C VAL A 451 23.33 -10.77 19.48
N GLY A 452 22.11 -10.39 19.08
CA GLY A 452 21.34 -11.02 18.01
C GLY A 452 20.82 -9.99 17.02
N ARG A 453 20.35 -10.46 15.85
CA ARG A 453 19.72 -9.61 14.84
C ARG A 453 18.52 -10.28 14.16
N ASP A 454 17.62 -9.46 13.61
CA ASP A 454 16.53 -9.94 12.76
C ASP A 454 16.97 -10.24 11.31
N GLY A 455 16.01 -10.55 10.45
CA GLY A 455 16.19 -10.89 9.03
C GLY A 455 16.40 -9.71 8.07
N ARG A 456 16.55 -8.46 8.55
CA ARG A 456 16.68 -7.29 7.67
C ARG A 456 17.98 -7.26 6.89
N LEU A 457 17.92 -6.66 5.69
CA LEU A 457 19.04 -6.55 4.75
C LEU A 457 20.25 -5.79 5.34
N SER A 458 20.00 -4.81 6.20
CA SER A 458 21.02 -4.02 6.93
C SER A 458 21.60 -4.76 8.15
N GLY A 459 21.01 -5.89 8.55
CA GLY A 459 21.37 -6.65 9.73
C GLY A 459 22.85 -7.04 9.79
N PRO A 460 23.44 -7.67 8.75
CA PRO A 460 24.84 -8.11 8.77
C PRO A 460 25.86 -6.98 8.96
N GLU A 461 25.67 -5.83 8.30
CA GLU A 461 26.60 -4.68 8.41
C GLU A 461 26.50 -4.00 9.78
N LEU A 462 25.28 -3.70 10.24
CA LEU A 462 25.08 -2.96 11.48
C LEU A 462 25.42 -3.82 12.72
N VAL A 463 25.22 -5.15 12.68
CA VAL A 463 25.55 -6.02 13.81
C VAL A 463 27.07 -6.15 14.00
N GLU A 464 27.85 -6.18 12.91
CA GLU A 464 29.31 -6.21 12.99
C GLU A 464 29.85 -4.98 13.72
N GLN A 465 29.33 -3.79 13.38
CA GLN A 465 29.72 -2.54 14.03
C GLN A 465 29.28 -2.47 15.50
N LEU A 466 28.05 -2.93 15.81
CA LEU A 466 27.57 -3.06 17.19
C LEU A 466 28.48 -3.96 18.03
N ILE A 467 28.84 -5.13 17.50
CA ILE A 467 29.74 -6.10 18.14
C ILE A 467 31.13 -5.49 18.34
N GLN A 468 31.67 -4.80 17.32
CA GLN A 468 32.96 -4.13 17.39
C GLN A 468 32.98 -3.02 18.46
N GLY A 469 31.88 -2.27 18.59
CA GLY A 469 31.69 -1.28 19.66
C GLY A 469 31.70 -1.92 21.05
N LEU A 470 30.92 -2.97 21.26
CA LEU A 470 30.89 -3.71 22.54
C LEU A 470 32.26 -4.30 22.91
N HIS A 471 32.94 -4.91 21.92
CA HIS A 471 34.28 -5.46 22.07
C HIS A 471 35.32 -4.39 22.45
N ASP A 472 35.24 -3.19 21.87
CA ASP A 472 36.20 -2.09 22.11
C ASP A 472 35.92 -1.29 23.40
N SER A 473 34.77 -1.53 24.03
CA SER A 473 34.52 -1.15 25.43
C SER A 473 35.12 -2.13 26.43
N GLY A 474 35.32 -3.39 26.05
CA GLY A 474 35.88 -4.45 26.90
C GLY A 474 34.94 -5.61 27.17
N CYS A 475 33.78 -5.67 26.51
CA CYS A 475 32.77 -6.71 26.76
C CYS A 475 33.13 -8.06 26.13
N HIS A 476 32.68 -9.14 26.77
CA HIS A 476 32.67 -10.49 26.23
C HIS A 476 31.37 -10.72 25.47
N VAL A 477 31.44 -10.60 24.14
CA VAL A 477 30.29 -10.66 23.25
C VAL A 477 29.97 -12.10 22.85
N SER A 478 28.73 -12.51 23.05
CA SER A 478 28.15 -13.75 22.53
C SER A 478 27.25 -13.43 21.33
N ASP A 479 27.81 -13.57 20.12
CA ASP A 479 27.09 -13.42 18.85
C ASP A 479 26.19 -14.64 18.62
N VAL A 480 24.87 -14.45 18.72
CA VAL A 480 23.87 -15.49 18.45
C VAL A 480 23.31 -15.44 17.02
N GLY A 481 23.80 -14.52 16.17
CA GLY A 481 23.43 -14.44 14.77
C GLY A 481 21.99 -13.99 14.50
N LEU A 482 21.36 -14.61 13.50
CA LEU A 482 19.98 -14.32 13.08
C LEU A 482 19.01 -15.13 13.94
N VAL A 483 18.28 -14.44 14.81
CA VAL A 483 17.33 -15.05 15.75
C VAL A 483 16.09 -14.17 15.93
N PRO A 484 14.94 -14.70 16.38
CA PRO A 484 13.86 -13.88 16.92
C PRO A 484 14.33 -13.11 18.17
N THR A 485 13.75 -11.93 18.39
CA THR A 485 13.95 -11.11 19.60
C THR A 485 13.80 -11.91 20.92
N PRO A 486 12.79 -12.78 21.12
CA PRO A 486 12.71 -13.59 22.34
C PRO A 486 13.86 -14.60 22.51
N ALA A 487 14.47 -15.10 21.43
CA ALA A 487 15.61 -16.00 21.52
C ALA A 487 16.90 -15.27 21.97
N LEU A 488 17.04 -13.97 21.63
CA LEU A 488 18.07 -13.10 22.23
C LEU A 488 17.79 -12.83 23.72
N TYR A 489 16.55 -12.56 24.10
CA TYR A 489 16.20 -12.42 25.53
C TYR A 489 16.42 -13.72 26.31
N TYR A 490 16.15 -14.88 25.70
CA TYR A 490 16.49 -16.18 26.25
C TYR A 490 18.01 -16.35 26.44
N ALA A 491 18.82 -15.99 25.44
CA ALA A 491 20.28 -15.98 25.55
C ALA A 491 20.75 -15.16 26.78
N ALA A 492 20.23 -13.93 26.94
CA ALA A 492 20.49 -13.07 28.10
C ALA A 492 19.91 -13.58 29.44
N ASN A 493 19.12 -14.66 29.43
CA ASN A 493 18.67 -15.33 30.65
C ASN A 493 19.49 -16.59 30.97
N VAL A 494 19.89 -17.39 29.98
CA VAL A 494 20.55 -18.69 30.20
C VAL A 494 22.08 -18.68 30.04
N LEU A 495 22.63 -17.74 29.28
CA LEU A 495 24.08 -17.56 29.18
C LEU A 495 24.63 -16.85 30.43
N ALA A 496 25.97 -16.76 30.49
CA ALA A 496 26.69 -16.19 31.63
C ALA A 496 26.29 -14.74 31.92
N GLY A 497 26.05 -13.93 30.88
CA GLY A 497 25.66 -12.53 31.00
C GLY A 497 24.15 -12.29 31.05
N LYS A 498 23.75 -11.22 31.75
CA LYS A 498 22.37 -10.70 31.78
C LYS A 498 22.18 -9.45 30.91
N THR A 499 23.18 -9.06 30.13
CA THR A 499 23.06 -8.01 29.10
C THR A 499 22.80 -8.65 27.73
N GLY A 500 21.87 -8.07 26.97
CA GLY A 500 21.49 -8.50 25.64
C GLY A 500 21.10 -7.33 24.74
N VAL A 501 21.60 -7.31 23.51
CA VAL A 501 21.24 -6.32 22.49
C VAL A 501 20.68 -7.02 21.27
N MET A 502 19.49 -6.63 20.87
CA MET A 502 18.83 -7.14 19.68
C MET A 502 18.77 -6.04 18.61
N LEU A 503 19.48 -6.24 17.50
CA LEU A 503 19.42 -5.38 16.33
C LEU A 503 18.16 -5.72 15.52
N THR A 504 17.16 -4.84 15.56
CA THR A 504 15.90 -5.05 14.85
C THR A 504 15.14 -3.75 14.54
N GLY A 505 14.49 -3.73 13.38
CA GLY A 505 13.45 -2.74 13.04
C GLY A 505 12.03 -3.17 13.42
N SER A 506 11.87 -4.32 14.10
CA SER A 506 10.61 -4.97 14.42
C SER A 506 9.68 -5.07 13.21
N HIS A 507 8.52 -4.42 13.24
CA HIS A 507 7.50 -4.41 12.19
C HIS A 507 7.53 -3.18 11.27
N ASN A 508 8.50 -2.28 11.44
CA ASN A 508 8.66 -1.11 10.57
C ASN A 508 9.04 -1.54 9.13
N PRO A 509 8.87 -0.67 8.11
CA PRO A 509 9.29 -0.95 6.73
C PRO A 509 10.76 -1.41 6.63
N LYS A 510 11.12 -2.12 5.55
CA LYS A 510 12.45 -2.76 5.36
C LYS A 510 13.66 -1.86 5.66
N ASP A 511 13.57 -0.57 5.34
CA ASP A 511 14.68 0.39 5.47
C ASP A 511 14.89 0.87 6.92
N TYR A 512 14.01 0.52 7.86
CA TYR A 512 14.20 0.80 9.29
C TYR A 512 15.04 -0.28 9.97
N ASN A 513 15.85 0.12 10.96
CA ASN A 513 16.46 -0.79 11.93
C ASN A 513 16.59 -0.10 13.30
N GLY A 514 17.14 -0.77 14.30
CA GLY A 514 17.18 -0.26 15.68
C GLY A 514 17.72 -1.24 16.69
N PHE A 515 17.68 -0.88 17.97
CA PHE A 515 18.26 -1.66 19.07
C PHE A 515 17.26 -1.78 20.23
N LYS A 516 16.83 -3.00 20.55
CA LYS A 516 16.16 -3.36 21.81
C LYS A 516 17.25 -3.80 22.80
N ILE A 517 17.29 -3.18 23.99
CA ILE A 517 18.47 -3.24 24.90
C ILE A 517 18.06 -3.71 26.29
N VAL A 518 18.75 -4.75 26.79
CA VAL A 518 18.70 -5.23 28.17
C VAL A 518 20.11 -5.10 28.75
N ILE A 519 20.27 -4.47 29.91
CA ILE A 519 21.55 -4.39 30.64
C ILE A 519 21.36 -4.97 32.04
N ALA A 520 22.24 -5.89 32.46
CA ALA A 520 22.21 -6.54 33.78
C ALA A 520 20.82 -7.10 34.19
N GLY A 521 20.02 -7.56 33.22
CA GLY A 521 18.67 -8.07 33.42
C GLY A 521 17.57 -7.01 33.58
N ASP A 522 17.85 -5.74 33.25
CA ASP A 522 16.86 -4.66 33.13
C ASP A 522 16.73 -4.21 31.67
N THR A 523 15.52 -4.27 31.11
CA THR A 523 15.24 -3.66 29.80
C THR A 523 15.27 -2.13 29.93
N LEU A 524 16.05 -1.45 29.08
CA LEU A 524 16.16 0.00 29.14
C LEU A 524 14.87 0.69 28.67
N ALA A 525 14.59 1.85 29.25
CA ALA A 525 13.52 2.75 28.81
C ALA A 525 13.82 4.19 29.25
N ASN A 526 13.18 5.15 28.57
CA ASN A 526 13.16 6.57 28.87
C ASN A 526 14.57 7.14 29.14
N GLU A 527 14.81 7.63 30.35
CA GLU A 527 16.04 8.32 30.77
C GLU A 527 17.28 7.43 30.62
N GLN A 528 17.14 6.10 30.72
CA GLN A 528 18.26 5.17 30.53
C GLN A 528 18.70 5.07 29.06
N ILE A 529 17.80 5.27 28.10
CA ILE A 529 18.14 5.29 26.67
C ILE A 529 18.79 6.64 26.34
N GLN A 530 18.29 7.74 26.90
CA GLN A 530 18.92 9.06 26.78
C GLN A 530 20.32 9.09 27.43
N ALA A 531 20.52 8.37 28.54
CA ALA A 531 21.84 8.23 29.16
C ALA A 531 22.89 7.59 28.23
N LEU A 532 22.49 6.73 27.29
CA LEU A 532 23.40 6.22 26.26
C LEU A 532 23.82 7.33 25.27
N HIS A 533 22.89 8.19 24.85
CA HIS A 533 23.21 9.36 24.01
C HIS A 533 24.14 10.34 24.73
N GLU A 534 23.88 10.62 26.01
CA GLU A 534 24.72 11.48 26.83
C GLU A 534 26.12 10.87 27.09
N ARG A 535 26.26 9.55 27.23
CA ARG A 535 27.57 8.88 27.26
C ARG A 535 28.37 9.10 25.98
N ILE A 536 27.72 9.08 24.82
CA ILE A 536 28.34 9.34 23.51
C ILE A 536 28.76 10.83 23.42
N LYS A 537 27.83 11.76 23.68
CA LYS A 537 28.08 13.22 23.71
C LYS A 537 29.24 13.62 24.63
N THR A 538 29.30 13.04 25.82
CA THR A 538 30.32 13.36 26.84
C THR A 538 31.62 12.56 26.68
N ASN A 539 31.69 11.63 25.72
CA ASN A 539 32.77 10.65 25.55
C ASN A 539 33.06 9.85 26.85
N ASN A 540 32.04 9.60 27.67
CA ASN A 540 32.10 8.80 28.89
C ASN A 540 32.05 7.30 28.54
N LEU A 541 33.10 6.87 27.83
CA LEU A 541 33.21 5.56 27.18
C LEU A 541 34.43 4.80 27.68
N THR A 542 34.20 3.55 28.05
CA THR A 542 35.26 2.57 28.35
C THR A 542 36.06 2.25 27.09
N SER A 543 37.33 1.90 27.26
CA SER A 543 38.26 1.57 26.18
C SER A 543 39.17 0.42 26.59
N GLN A 544 38.72 -0.81 26.33
CA GLN A 544 39.45 -2.05 26.59
C GLN A 544 39.09 -3.05 25.49
N LYS A 545 39.97 -3.99 25.16
CA LYS A 545 39.67 -5.05 24.19
C LYS A 545 39.03 -6.24 24.93
N GLY A 546 37.81 -6.59 24.55
CA GLY A 546 37.04 -7.71 25.08
C GLY A 546 37.30 -9.00 24.30
N SER A 547 36.25 -9.79 24.06
CA SER A 547 36.31 -11.01 23.26
C SER A 547 35.00 -11.25 22.52
N ILE A 548 35.02 -11.96 21.39
CA ILE A 548 33.82 -12.30 20.62
C ILE A 548 33.75 -13.83 20.48
N THR A 549 32.60 -14.42 20.78
CA THR A 549 32.32 -15.86 20.64
C THR A 549 31.00 -16.03 19.91
N LYS A 550 30.93 -16.95 18.95
CA LYS A 550 29.66 -17.32 18.30
C LYS A 550 28.97 -18.42 19.09
N VAL A 551 27.67 -18.28 19.31
CA VAL A 551 26.87 -19.20 20.15
C VAL A 551 25.58 -19.53 19.42
N ASP A 552 25.36 -20.80 19.08
CA ASP A 552 24.05 -21.24 18.61
C ASP A 552 23.11 -21.40 19.81
N ILE A 553 22.07 -20.56 19.86
CA ILE A 553 21.07 -20.56 20.94
C ILE A 553 19.73 -21.16 20.51
N LEU A 554 19.47 -21.31 19.19
CA LEU A 554 18.15 -21.67 18.69
C LEU A 554 17.77 -23.09 19.09
N ASP A 555 18.69 -24.06 18.98
CA ASP A 555 18.48 -25.44 19.45
C ASP A 555 18.14 -25.50 20.94
N SER A 556 18.78 -24.67 21.76
CA SER A 556 18.55 -24.63 23.21
C SER A 556 17.20 -24.01 23.57
N TYR A 557 16.81 -22.94 22.86
CA TYR A 557 15.50 -22.29 23.01
C TYR A 557 14.37 -23.20 22.54
N PHE A 558 14.52 -23.81 21.35
CA PHE A 558 13.59 -24.79 20.78
C PHE A 558 13.33 -25.95 21.75
N LYS A 559 14.40 -26.57 22.25
CA LYS A 559 14.32 -27.69 23.18
C LYS A 559 13.66 -27.29 24.50
N GLN A 560 13.98 -26.11 25.04
CA GLN A 560 13.40 -25.64 26.30
C GLN A 560 11.87 -25.44 26.22
N ILE A 561 11.34 -24.98 25.08
CA ILE A 561 9.89 -24.88 24.88
C ILE A 561 9.28 -26.27 24.64
N LYS A 562 9.88 -27.06 23.75
CA LYS A 562 9.37 -28.40 23.38
C LYS A 562 9.28 -29.36 24.57
N ASP A 563 10.22 -29.31 25.50
CA ASP A 563 10.27 -30.21 26.65
C ASP A 563 9.26 -29.84 27.76
N ASP A 564 8.74 -28.60 27.80
CA ASP A 564 7.77 -28.14 28.81
C ASP A 564 6.32 -28.15 28.30
N ILE A 565 6.09 -27.96 27.00
CA ILE A 565 4.76 -27.88 26.40
C ILE A 565 4.19 -29.26 26.05
N VAL A 566 2.99 -29.58 26.56
CA VAL A 566 2.37 -30.90 26.34
C VAL A 566 1.04 -30.79 25.61
N MET A 567 1.03 -31.23 24.34
CA MET A 567 -0.16 -31.28 23.48
C MET A 567 -1.02 -32.51 23.78
N ALA A 568 -2.31 -32.31 24.08
CA ALA A 568 -3.27 -33.38 24.35
C ALA A 568 -3.93 -33.97 23.08
N ARG A 569 -3.93 -33.22 21.96
CA ARG A 569 -4.37 -33.68 20.62
C ARG A 569 -3.60 -32.95 19.52
N LYS A 570 -3.51 -33.59 18.34
CA LYS A 570 -3.01 -32.94 17.12
C LYS A 570 -3.96 -31.82 16.70
N LEU A 571 -3.41 -30.65 16.38
CA LEU A 571 -4.10 -29.52 15.77
C LEU A 571 -3.51 -29.23 14.39
N LYS A 572 -4.30 -28.64 13.50
CA LYS A 572 -3.86 -28.12 12.21
C LYS A 572 -3.78 -26.60 12.27
N VAL A 573 -2.60 -26.05 11.99
CA VAL A 573 -2.26 -24.65 12.25
C VAL A 573 -1.66 -24.01 11.00
N VAL A 574 -2.22 -22.90 10.54
CA VAL A 574 -1.57 -22.04 9.55
C VAL A 574 -0.64 -21.09 10.28
N VAL A 575 0.62 -21.01 9.85
CA VAL A 575 1.66 -20.20 10.49
C VAL A 575 2.20 -19.20 9.49
N ASP A 576 1.90 -17.93 9.71
CA ASP A 576 2.39 -16.81 8.93
C ASP A 576 3.56 -16.12 9.65
N CYS A 577 4.68 -15.92 8.96
CA CYS A 577 5.84 -15.22 9.50
C CYS A 577 6.13 -13.88 8.80
N GLY A 578 5.36 -13.50 7.77
CA GLY A 578 5.55 -12.25 7.00
C GLY A 578 7.00 -12.01 6.52
N ASN A 579 7.74 -13.06 6.19
CA ASN A 579 9.17 -13.07 5.85
C ASN A 579 10.12 -12.58 6.97
N GLY A 580 9.64 -12.46 8.21
CA GLY A 580 10.39 -12.06 9.39
C GLY A 580 11.20 -13.18 10.07
N ALA A 581 11.95 -12.80 11.11
CA ALA A 581 12.87 -13.71 11.80
C ALA A 581 12.19 -14.91 12.49
N ALA A 582 10.89 -14.84 12.79
CA ALA A 582 10.12 -15.96 13.34
C ALA A 582 10.17 -17.23 12.47
N GLY A 583 10.34 -17.09 11.15
CA GLY A 583 10.38 -18.20 10.19
C GLY A 583 11.53 -19.21 10.39
N VAL A 584 12.60 -18.83 11.11
CA VAL A 584 13.72 -19.76 11.39
C VAL A 584 13.38 -20.84 12.41
N ILE A 585 12.26 -20.71 13.14
CA ILE A 585 11.93 -21.60 14.26
C ILE A 585 10.44 -21.84 14.51
N ALA A 586 9.55 -20.88 14.26
CA ALA A 586 8.16 -21.01 14.68
C ALA A 586 7.41 -22.16 13.96
N PRO A 587 7.50 -22.34 12.62
CA PRO A 587 6.92 -23.50 11.95
C PRO A 587 7.47 -24.84 12.46
N GLN A 588 8.80 -24.93 12.61
CA GLN A 588 9.52 -26.14 13.02
C GLN A 588 9.18 -26.53 14.46
N LEU A 589 9.05 -25.54 15.35
CA LEU A 589 8.68 -25.75 16.75
C LEU A 589 7.23 -26.24 16.84
N ILE A 590 6.30 -25.57 16.16
CA ILE A 590 4.87 -25.94 16.18
C ILE A 590 4.66 -27.35 15.60
N GLU A 591 5.37 -27.71 14.52
CA GLU A 591 5.38 -29.08 13.99
C GLU A 591 5.93 -30.08 15.01
N ALA A 592 7.04 -29.74 15.68
CA ALA A 592 7.67 -30.61 16.68
C ALA A 592 6.89 -30.76 18.00
N LEU A 593 5.92 -29.88 18.29
CA LEU A 593 4.92 -30.06 19.34
C LEU A 593 3.81 -31.07 18.94
N GLY A 594 3.77 -31.49 17.67
CA GLY A 594 2.84 -32.51 17.16
C GLY A 594 1.70 -31.96 16.29
N CYS A 595 1.75 -30.70 15.87
CA CYS A 595 0.75 -30.09 14.98
C CYS A 595 1.00 -30.42 13.50
N GLU A 596 -0.02 -30.24 12.67
CA GLU A 596 0.10 -30.12 11.21
C GLU A 596 0.29 -28.65 10.85
N VAL A 597 1.44 -28.28 10.31
CA VAL A 597 1.77 -26.88 10.00
C VAL A 597 1.59 -26.60 8.52
N ILE A 598 0.91 -25.49 8.22
CA ILE A 598 0.85 -24.90 6.87
C ILE A 598 1.53 -23.53 6.93
N SER A 599 2.76 -23.46 6.44
CA SER A 599 3.56 -22.24 6.47
C SER A 599 3.14 -21.24 5.40
N LEU A 600 2.94 -19.98 5.79
CA LEU A 600 2.85 -18.81 4.93
C LEU A 600 4.08 -17.92 5.19
N PHE A 601 4.72 -17.48 4.10
CA PHE A 601 5.81 -16.48 4.14
C PHE A 601 6.91 -16.77 5.19
N ALA A 602 7.23 -18.05 5.40
CA ALA A 602 8.20 -18.50 6.41
C ALA A 602 9.67 -18.34 6.00
N GLU A 603 9.95 -18.23 4.71
CA GLU A 603 11.31 -17.92 4.22
C GLU A 603 11.69 -16.49 4.61
N VAL A 604 12.84 -16.32 5.28
CA VAL A 604 13.29 -15.02 5.78
C VAL A 604 13.80 -14.17 4.62
N ASP A 605 13.08 -13.09 4.32
CA ASP A 605 13.46 -12.10 3.30
C ASP A 605 13.20 -10.69 3.82
N GLY A 606 14.28 -9.99 4.16
CA GLY A 606 14.25 -8.61 4.65
C GLY A 606 13.73 -7.57 3.64
N ASN A 607 13.36 -7.96 2.42
CA ASN A 607 12.58 -7.11 1.51
C ASN A 607 11.08 -7.05 1.90
N PHE A 608 10.58 -8.02 2.67
CA PHE A 608 9.16 -8.24 2.97
C PHE A 608 8.28 -8.23 1.69
N PRO A 609 8.50 -9.15 0.75
CA PRO A 609 7.92 -9.10 -0.61
C PRO A 609 6.40 -9.36 -0.68
N ASN A 610 5.78 -9.83 0.41
CA ASN A 610 4.34 -10.13 0.49
C ASN A 610 3.60 -8.98 1.19
N HIS A 611 3.07 -9.20 2.39
CA HIS A 611 2.63 -8.12 3.29
C HIS A 611 3.75 -7.76 4.29
N HIS A 612 3.61 -6.63 4.97
CA HIS A 612 4.51 -6.30 6.09
C HIS A 612 4.24 -7.24 7.28
N PRO A 613 5.26 -7.66 8.04
CA PRO A 613 5.09 -8.50 9.22
C PRO A 613 4.63 -7.67 10.43
N ASP A 614 3.38 -7.20 10.38
CA ASP A 614 2.72 -6.44 11.45
C ASP A 614 1.30 -7.00 11.70
N PRO A 615 1.16 -8.03 12.55
CA PRO A 615 -0.11 -8.74 12.77
C PRO A 615 -1.14 -7.93 13.56
N GLY A 616 -0.80 -6.74 14.05
CA GLY A 616 -1.76 -5.81 14.66
C GLY A 616 -2.72 -5.16 13.65
N LYS A 617 -2.46 -5.32 12.35
CA LYS A 617 -3.22 -4.74 11.24
C LYS A 617 -4.02 -5.81 10.49
N LEU A 618 -5.33 -5.56 10.35
CA LEU A 618 -6.26 -6.52 9.76
C LEU A 618 -5.95 -6.82 8.28
N GLU A 619 -5.41 -5.85 7.55
CA GLU A 619 -4.98 -6.00 6.15
C GLU A 619 -3.84 -7.01 5.99
N ASN A 620 -2.94 -7.14 6.97
CA ASN A 620 -1.84 -8.11 6.94
C ASN A 620 -2.27 -9.53 7.35
N LEU A 621 -3.50 -9.70 7.85
CA LEU A 621 -4.04 -11.01 8.25
C LEU A 621 -4.94 -11.64 7.18
N GLN A 622 -5.15 -10.99 6.03
CA GLN A 622 -6.12 -11.47 5.02
C GLN A 622 -5.71 -12.81 4.41
N ASP A 623 -4.43 -12.99 4.09
CA ASP A 623 -3.92 -14.25 3.53
C ASP A 623 -3.99 -15.40 4.55
N LEU A 624 -3.68 -15.13 5.82
CA LEU A 624 -3.88 -16.07 6.92
C LEU A 624 -5.36 -16.46 7.08
N ILE A 625 -6.28 -15.50 7.13
CA ILE A 625 -7.73 -15.74 7.23
C ILE A 625 -8.24 -16.56 6.04
N ALA A 626 -7.78 -16.26 4.82
CA ALA A 626 -8.12 -17.00 3.62
C ALA A 626 -7.60 -18.44 3.68
N LYS A 627 -6.32 -18.63 4.06
CA LYS A 627 -5.69 -19.95 4.10
C LYS A 627 -6.25 -20.85 5.20
N VAL A 628 -6.60 -20.30 6.37
CA VAL A 628 -7.29 -21.05 7.44
C VAL A 628 -8.64 -21.60 6.93
N LYS A 629 -9.44 -20.76 6.27
CA LYS A 629 -10.74 -21.14 5.68
C LYS A 629 -10.59 -22.15 4.54
N GLU A 630 -9.62 -21.95 3.65
CA GLU A 630 -9.34 -22.83 2.51
C GLU A 630 -8.91 -24.24 2.95
N THR A 631 -8.07 -24.34 3.98
CA THR A 631 -7.43 -25.60 4.39
C THR A 631 -8.15 -26.32 5.52
N GLY A 632 -9.19 -25.72 6.09
CA GLY A 632 -9.93 -26.23 7.24
C GLY A 632 -9.05 -26.35 8.49
N ALA A 633 -8.18 -25.37 8.73
CA ALA A 633 -7.28 -25.38 9.89
C ALA A 633 -8.03 -25.03 11.19
N ASP A 634 -7.56 -25.57 12.32
CA ASP A 634 -8.11 -25.29 13.66
C ASP A 634 -7.76 -23.87 14.14
N LEU A 635 -6.61 -23.35 13.69
CA LEU A 635 -6.09 -22.03 14.09
C LEU A 635 -5.19 -21.43 12.98
N GLY A 636 -5.14 -20.11 12.94
CA GLY A 636 -4.10 -19.33 12.26
C GLY A 636 -3.28 -18.51 13.26
N LEU A 637 -1.97 -18.45 13.05
CA LEU A 637 -1.03 -17.65 13.82
C LEU A 637 -0.24 -16.76 12.87
N ALA A 638 -0.10 -15.47 13.20
CA ALA A 638 0.78 -14.54 12.50
C ALA A 638 1.82 -13.96 13.46
N PHE A 639 3.09 -14.03 13.10
CA PHE A 639 4.18 -13.40 13.83
C PHE A 639 4.57 -12.07 13.21
N ASP A 640 5.15 -11.19 14.01
CA ASP A 640 5.73 -9.95 13.51
C ASP A 640 7.22 -10.09 13.15
N GLY A 641 7.81 -9.03 12.60
CA GLY A 641 9.10 -9.09 11.90
C GLY A 641 10.27 -9.66 12.74
N ASP A 642 10.20 -9.52 14.06
CA ASP A 642 11.18 -10.04 15.00
C ASP A 642 10.63 -11.07 16.02
N GLY A 643 9.36 -11.44 15.93
CA GLY A 643 8.77 -12.59 16.62
C GLY A 643 8.44 -12.40 18.10
N ASP A 644 8.46 -11.17 18.63
CA ASP A 644 8.04 -10.89 20.02
C ASP A 644 6.55 -10.53 20.14
N ARG A 645 5.81 -10.52 19.03
CA ARG A 645 4.34 -10.39 18.99
C ARG A 645 3.68 -11.53 18.21
N VAL A 646 2.43 -11.85 18.59
CA VAL A 646 1.59 -12.83 17.89
C VAL A 646 0.17 -12.31 17.66
N GLY A 647 -0.33 -12.47 16.43
CA GLY A 647 -1.73 -12.33 16.06
C GLY A 647 -2.38 -13.71 15.90
N VAL A 648 -3.66 -13.82 16.24
CA VAL A 648 -4.38 -15.09 16.28
C VAL A 648 -5.67 -15.00 15.46
N VAL A 649 -5.91 -16.03 14.65
CA VAL A 649 -7.10 -16.17 13.79
C VAL A 649 -7.75 -17.51 14.10
N THR A 650 -9.07 -17.53 14.32
CA THR A 650 -9.82 -18.76 14.62
C THR A 650 -10.09 -19.60 13.37
N ASN A 651 -10.57 -20.83 13.55
CA ASN A 651 -11.08 -21.70 12.47
C ASN A 651 -12.24 -21.09 11.64
N LYS A 652 -13.04 -20.15 12.18
CA LYS A 652 -14.04 -19.39 11.40
C LYS A 652 -13.43 -18.16 10.70
N GLY A 653 -12.14 -17.89 10.93
CA GLY A 653 -11.38 -16.78 10.37
C GLY A 653 -11.67 -15.43 11.02
N ASN A 654 -12.06 -15.42 12.30
CA ASN A 654 -12.19 -14.21 13.10
C ASN A 654 -10.87 -13.91 13.81
N VAL A 655 -10.53 -12.63 13.95
CA VAL A 655 -9.30 -12.21 14.64
C VAL A 655 -9.53 -12.16 16.15
N VAL A 656 -8.67 -12.83 16.91
CA VAL A 656 -8.65 -12.77 18.36
C VAL A 656 -7.62 -11.73 18.77
N TYR A 657 -8.10 -10.60 19.28
CA TYR A 657 -7.21 -9.54 19.76
C TYR A 657 -6.45 -9.94 21.03
N PRO A 658 -5.25 -9.37 21.27
CA PRO A 658 -4.37 -9.78 22.37
C PRO A 658 -4.98 -9.66 23.77
N ASP A 659 -5.93 -8.73 23.97
CA ASP A 659 -6.62 -8.57 25.24
C ASP A 659 -7.61 -9.71 25.55
N ARG A 660 -8.27 -10.28 24.53
CA ARG A 660 -9.07 -11.51 24.64
C ARG A 660 -8.20 -12.77 24.71
N LEU A 661 -7.07 -12.79 24.01
CA LEU A 661 -6.07 -13.86 24.16
C LEU A 661 -5.54 -13.91 25.60
N LEU A 662 -5.29 -12.74 26.20
CA LEU A 662 -4.84 -12.60 27.59
C LEU A 662 -5.90 -13.06 28.60
N MET A 663 -7.20 -13.01 28.29
CA MET A 663 -8.23 -13.65 29.13
C MET A 663 -8.00 -15.15 29.27
N LEU A 664 -7.80 -15.85 28.13
CA LEU A 664 -7.58 -17.28 28.10
C LEU A 664 -6.31 -17.68 28.88
N PHE A 665 -5.22 -16.94 28.66
CA PHE A 665 -3.96 -17.15 29.40
C PHE A 665 -4.10 -16.83 30.89
N ALA A 666 -4.83 -15.78 31.28
CA ALA A 666 -5.09 -15.46 32.68
C ALA A 666 -5.86 -16.59 33.36
N LEU A 667 -6.91 -17.15 32.72
CA LEU A 667 -7.62 -18.31 33.28
C LEU A 667 -6.71 -19.51 33.49
N ASP A 668 -5.86 -19.82 32.50
CA ASP A 668 -4.92 -20.94 32.58
C ASP A 668 -3.87 -20.76 33.70
N VAL A 669 -3.24 -19.59 33.79
CA VAL A 669 -2.24 -19.28 34.83
C VAL A 669 -2.89 -19.24 36.22
N LEU A 670 -4.08 -18.66 36.38
CA LEU A 670 -4.76 -18.54 37.68
C LEU A 670 -5.28 -19.89 38.21
N LYS A 671 -5.66 -20.85 37.34
CA LYS A 671 -5.99 -22.23 37.74
C LYS A 671 -4.86 -22.89 38.55
N ARG A 672 -3.60 -22.57 38.25
CA ARG A 672 -2.41 -23.10 38.95
C ARG A 672 -1.82 -22.13 39.99
N ASN A 673 -2.08 -20.83 39.85
CA ASN A 673 -1.48 -19.78 40.68
C ASN A 673 -2.57 -18.81 41.23
N PRO A 674 -3.41 -19.24 42.18
CA PRO A 674 -4.40 -18.35 42.80
C PRO A 674 -3.73 -17.13 43.47
N GLY A 675 -4.33 -15.95 43.32
CA GLY A 675 -3.81 -14.70 43.86
C GLY A 675 -2.71 -14.03 43.01
N ALA A 676 -2.33 -14.58 41.86
CA ALA A 676 -1.29 -14.00 41.02
C ALA A 676 -1.69 -12.64 40.41
N ASP A 677 -0.71 -11.73 40.34
CA ASP A 677 -0.81 -10.49 39.60
C ASP A 677 -0.80 -10.76 38.08
N ILE A 678 -1.75 -10.18 37.36
CA ILE A 678 -1.87 -10.21 35.90
C ILE A 678 -1.84 -8.77 35.38
N ILE A 679 -0.80 -8.40 34.63
CA ILE A 679 -0.62 -7.03 34.12
C ILE A 679 -1.22 -6.89 32.71
N PHE A 680 -1.85 -5.74 32.44
CA PHE A 680 -2.32 -5.38 31.10
C PHE A 680 -2.24 -3.88 30.86
N ASP A 681 -2.12 -3.46 29.59
CA ASP A 681 -1.97 -2.05 29.26
C ASP A 681 -3.31 -1.28 29.21
N VAL A 682 -3.25 0.06 29.27
CA VAL A 682 -4.44 0.94 29.21
C VAL A 682 -5.31 0.73 27.97
N LYS A 683 -4.81 0.12 26.89
CA LYS A 683 -5.58 -0.18 25.68
C LYS A 683 -6.44 -1.45 25.78
N CYS A 684 -6.25 -2.33 26.76
CA CYS A 684 -6.99 -3.60 26.87
C CYS A 684 -8.47 -3.38 27.30
N THR A 685 -9.37 -4.26 26.85
CA THR A 685 -10.79 -4.23 27.24
C THR A 685 -11.01 -4.16 28.76
N ARG A 686 -12.02 -3.38 29.16
CA ARG A 686 -12.49 -3.32 30.55
C ARG A 686 -12.94 -4.70 31.09
N ARG A 687 -13.34 -5.63 30.22
CA ARG A 687 -13.81 -6.98 30.58
C ARG A 687 -12.73 -7.86 31.21
N LEU A 688 -11.45 -7.53 31.00
CA LEU A 688 -10.32 -8.27 31.57
C LEU A 688 -10.21 -8.13 33.10
N THR A 689 -10.54 -6.95 33.65
CA THR A 689 -10.48 -6.67 35.10
C THR A 689 -11.43 -7.56 35.95
N PRO A 690 -12.75 -7.64 35.66
CA PRO A 690 -13.64 -8.53 36.40
C PRO A 690 -13.27 -10.00 36.19
N LEU A 691 -12.93 -10.41 34.96
CA LEU A 691 -12.56 -11.80 34.65
C LEU A 691 -11.37 -12.29 35.49
N ILE A 692 -10.30 -11.49 35.60
CA ILE A 692 -9.15 -11.83 36.46
C ILE A 692 -9.57 -11.92 37.93
N SER A 693 -10.40 -10.97 38.40
CA SER A 693 -10.84 -10.88 39.79
C SER A 693 -11.75 -12.05 40.20
N GLU A 694 -12.67 -12.44 39.32
CA GLU A 694 -13.60 -13.56 39.48
C GLU A 694 -12.88 -14.90 39.60
N HIS A 695 -11.73 -15.04 38.92
CA HIS A 695 -10.86 -16.23 38.98
C HIS A 695 -9.76 -16.11 40.05
N GLY A 696 -9.89 -15.17 40.99
CA GLY A 696 -9.02 -15.03 42.15
C GLY A 696 -7.63 -14.46 41.85
N GLY A 697 -7.43 -13.84 40.69
CA GLY A 697 -6.22 -13.09 40.37
C GLY A 697 -6.31 -11.62 40.76
N ARG A 698 -5.19 -10.91 40.69
CA ARG A 698 -5.13 -9.45 40.90
C ARG A 698 -4.88 -8.73 39.56
N PRO A 699 -5.87 -7.98 39.03
CA PRO A 699 -5.68 -7.21 37.80
C PRO A 699 -4.83 -5.96 38.05
N VAL A 700 -3.81 -5.75 37.21
CA VAL A 700 -2.90 -4.59 37.30
C VAL A 700 -2.84 -3.87 35.95
N MET A 701 -3.62 -2.79 35.82
CA MET A 701 -3.55 -1.93 34.64
C MET A 701 -2.27 -1.08 34.68
N TRP A 702 -1.51 -1.06 33.58
CA TRP A 702 -0.24 -0.34 33.47
C TRP A 702 -0.08 0.41 32.14
N LYS A 703 1.06 1.09 31.96
CA LYS A 703 1.37 1.92 30.79
C LYS A 703 1.68 1.06 29.56
N THR A 704 1.28 1.52 28.37
CA THR A 704 1.59 0.86 27.10
C THR A 704 3.08 1.00 26.77
N GLY A 705 3.79 -0.11 26.56
CA GLY A 705 5.18 -0.16 26.12
C GLY A 705 5.91 -1.36 26.70
N HIS A 706 6.35 -2.30 25.86
CA HIS A 706 6.92 -3.57 26.27
C HIS A 706 8.03 -3.48 27.34
N SER A 707 8.93 -2.49 27.24
CA SER A 707 9.97 -2.23 28.26
C SER A 707 9.42 -1.76 29.61
N LEU A 708 8.28 -1.05 29.63
CA LEU A 708 7.60 -0.62 30.86
C LEU A 708 6.85 -1.77 31.53
N ILE A 709 6.21 -2.65 30.74
CA ILE A 709 5.54 -3.85 31.24
C ILE A 709 6.56 -4.81 31.88
N LYS A 710 7.69 -5.10 31.21
CA LYS A 710 8.78 -5.92 31.79
C LYS A 710 9.29 -5.41 33.13
N LYS A 711 9.46 -4.08 33.26
CA LYS A 711 9.85 -3.45 34.54
C LYS A 711 8.79 -3.65 35.63
N GLU A 712 7.51 -3.45 35.32
CA GLU A 712 6.46 -3.63 36.32
C GLU A 712 6.24 -5.11 36.68
N MET A 713 6.42 -6.05 35.75
CA MET A 713 6.46 -7.49 36.07
C MET A 713 7.58 -7.83 37.06
N LYS A 714 8.81 -7.34 36.81
CA LYS A 714 9.96 -7.56 37.70
C LYS A 714 9.74 -6.96 39.10
N LYS A 715 9.02 -5.83 39.19
CA LYS A 715 8.69 -5.12 40.44
C LYS A 715 7.52 -5.72 41.22
N SER A 716 6.47 -6.17 40.54
CA SER A 716 5.27 -6.76 41.15
C SER A 716 5.41 -8.26 41.44
N GLY A 717 6.25 -8.96 40.68
CA GLY A 717 6.27 -10.43 40.67
C GLY A 717 5.14 -11.05 39.82
N ALA A 718 4.48 -10.27 38.96
CA ALA A 718 3.40 -10.74 38.10
C ALA A 718 3.81 -11.96 37.26
N LEU A 719 2.92 -12.95 37.20
CA LEU A 719 3.18 -14.23 36.52
C LEU A 719 2.85 -14.19 35.02
N LEU A 720 2.04 -13.22 34.62
CA LEU A 720 1.60 -13.00 33.24
C LEU A 720 1.40 -11.50 33.01
N ALA A 721 1.79 -11.02 31.83
CA ALA A 721 1.35 -9.74 31.32
C ALA A 721 0.99 -9.82 29.84
N GLY A 722 0.26 -8.83 29.34
CA GLY A 722 0.06 -8.67 27.91
C GLY A 722 -0.36 -7.26 27.50
N GLU A 723 -0.10 -6.93 26.25
CA GLU A 723 -0.44 -5.64 25.65
C GLU A 723 -1.33 -5.83 24.43
N MET A 724 -2.21 -4.87 24.17
CA MET A 724 -3.05 -4.81 22.97
C MET A 724 -2.24 -4.72 21.66
N SER A 725 -0.94 -4.46 21.73
CA SER A 725 0.01 -4.48 20.61
C SER A 725 0.32 -5.89 20.08
N GLY A 726 0.12 -6.94 20.90
CA GLY A 726 0.46 -8.33 20.59
C GLY A 726 1.63 -8.91 21.40
N HIS A 727 2.30 -8.10 22.24
CA HIS A 727 3.30 -8.61 23.17
C HIS A 727 2.62 -9.32 24.35
N ILE A 728 2.98 -10.58 24.59
CA ILE A 728 2.51 -11.37 25.73
C ILE A 728 3.74 -11.88 26.48
N PHE A 729 3.72 -11.77 27.82
CA PHE A 729 4.86 -11.98 28.69
C PHE A 729 4.53 -13.05 29.72
N PHE A 730 5.06 -14.25 29.56
CA PHE A 730 4.93 -15.30 30.56
C PHE A 730 6.10 -15.26 31.53
N LYS A 731 5.80 -15.24 32.84
CA LYS A 731 6.74 -15.54 33.92
C LYS A 731 6.42 -16.86 34.61
N GLU A 732 5.16 -17.30 34.60
CA GLU A 732 4.82 -18.70 34.89
C GLU A 732 5.47 -19.63 33.84
N ARG A 733 6.22 -20.65 34.31
CA ARG A 733 6.98 -21.62 33.49
C ARG A 733 8.04 -21.00 32.55
N TRP A 734 8.27 -19.69 32.63
CA TRP A 734 9.09 -18.96 31.66
C TRP A 734 9.85 -17.78 32.29
N PHE A 735 10.51 -16.96 31.47
CA PHE A 735 11.51 -16.01 31.94
C PHE A 735 10.96 -14.63 32.30
N GLY A 736 9.80 -14.22 31.78
CA GLY A 736 9.17 -12.91 32.02
C GLY A 736 9.37 -11.88 30.91
N PHE A 737 9.88 -12.27 29.75
CA PHE A 737 9.97 -11.42 28.56
C PHE A 737 8.84 -11.69 27.56
N ASP A 738 8.64 -10.74 26.65
CA ASP A 738 7.78 -10.76 25.49
C ASP A 738 8.24 -11.83 24.50
N ASP A 739 7.37 -12.80 24.24
CA ASP A 739 7.66 -13.93 23.35
C ASP A 739 6.39 -14.39 22.63
N GLY A 740 6.24 -14.00 21.36
CA GLY A 740 5.10 -14.40 20.53
C GLY A 740 5.10 -15.91 20.26
N ILE A 741 6.28 -16.51 20.08
CA ILE A 741 6.48 -17.91 19.70
C ILE A 741 6.14 -18.84 20.86
N TYR A 742 6.63 -18.53 22.07
CA TYR A 742 6.22 -19.25 23.29
C TYR A 742 4.74 -19.03 23.61
N SER A 743 4.20 -17.83 23.38
CA SER A 743 2.77 -17.56 23.57
C SER A 743 1.89 -18.37 22.62
N ALA A 744 2.32 -18.55 21.37
CA ALA A 744 1.68 -19.47 20.43
C ALA A 744 1.73 -20.93 20.94
N ALA A 745 2.86 -21.39 21.46
CA ALA A 745 2.98 -22.73 22.04
C ALA A 745 2.04 -22.94 23.24
N ARG A 746 1.94 -21.94 24.14
CA ARG A 746 0.99 -21.94 25.26
C ARG A 746 -0.47 -21.89 24.83
N LEU A 747 -0.80 -21.17 23.74
CA LEU A 747 -2.15 -21.18 23.17
C LEU A 747 -2.53 -22.55 22.62
N LEU A 748 -1.62 -23.19 21.88
CA LEU A 748 -1.82 -24.52 21.33
C LEU A 748 -1.97 -25.58 22.44
N GLU A 749 -1.17 -25.48 23.51
CA GLU A 749 -1.28 -26.33 24.71
C GLU A 749 -2.72 -26.30 25.26
N ILE A 750 -3.24 -25.11 25.54
CA ILE A 750 -4.59 -24.91 26.09
C ILE A 750 -5.66 -25.41 25.11
N LEU A 751 -5.61 -24.98 23.84
CA LEU A 751 -6.58 -25.39 22.81
C LEU A 751 -6.61 -26.91 22.57
N SER A 752 -5.48 -27.60 22.78
CA SER A 752 -5.42 -29.05 22.63
C SER A 752 -6.16 -29.81 23.74
N GLN A 753 -6.25 -29.23 24.94
CA GLN A 753 -6.92 -29.81 26.11
C GLN A 753 -8.44 -29.60 26.05
N GLU A 754 -8.89 -28.53 25.40
CA GLU A 754 -10.31 -28.23 25.21
C GLU A 754 -10.93 -29.08 24.09
N SER A 755 -12.18 -29.51 24.29
CA SER A 755 -12.95 -30.24 23.26
C SER A 755 -13.62 -29.33 22.23
N ALA A 756 -13.73 -28.04 22.52
CA ALA A 756 -14.23 -27.03 21.59
C ALA A 756 -13.21 -26.73 20.48
N ASN A 757 -13.66 -26.09 19.39
CA ASN A 757 -12.76 -25.43 18.46
C ASN A 757 -12.39 -24.03 18.98
N ALA A 758 -11.39 -23.39 18.36
CA ALA A 758 -10.87 -22.11 18.82
C ALA A 758 -11.94 -21.01 18.84
N GLU A 759 -12.78 -20.92 17.81
CA GLU A 759 -13.87 -19.94 17.78
C GLU A 759 -14.84 -20.16 18.94
N ASP A 760 -15.41 -21.36 19.07
CA ASP A 760 -16.46 -21.61 20.06
C ASP A 760 -15.92 -21.42 21.51
N LEU A 761 -14.63 -21.68 21.74
CA LEU A 761 -13.96 -21.32 23.00
C LEU A 761 -13.88 -19.80 23.19
N PHE A 762 -13.42 -19.05 22.18
CA PHE A 762 -13.31 -17.60 22.31
C PHE A 762 -14.66 -16.90 22.40
N GLU A 763 -15.72 -17.44 21.76
CA GLU A 763 -17.11 -16.99 21.89
C GLU A 763 -17.64 -17.07 23.34
N THR A 764 -17.05 -17.89 24.23
CA THR A 764 -17.44 -17.93 25.65
C THR A 764 -17.04 -16.70 26.45
N PHE A 765 -16.02 -15.95 25.99
CA PHE A 765 -15.55 -14.76 26.68
C PHE A 765 -16.44 -13.54 26.41
N PRO A 766 -16.68 -12.68 27.43
CA PRO A 766 -17.44 -11.45 27.24
C PRO A 766 -16.76 -10.53 26.23
N ASN A 767 -17.51 -10.09 25.22
CA ASN A 767 -17.02 -9.24 24.15
C ASN A 767 -17.94 -8.03 23.96
N ASP A 768 -17.44 -6.84 24.30
CA ASP A 768 -18.10 -5.57 24.02
C ASP A 768 -17.82 -5.12 22.57
N ILE A 769 -18.58 -4.15 22.06
CA ILE A 769 -18.34 -3.57 20.74
C ILE A 769 -17.22 -2.54 20.87
N SER A 770 -16.13 -2.71 20.15
CA SER A 770 -14.98 -1.78 20.17
C SER A 770 -14.68 -1.19 18.80
N THR A 771 -14.18 0.05 18.78
CA THR A 771 -13.54 0.60 17.58
C THR A 771 -12.22 -0.13 17.29
N PRO A 772 -11.72 -0.08 16.03
CA PRO A 772 -10.30 -0.26 15.79
C PRO A 772 -9.49 0.82 16.54
N GLU A 773 -8.16 0.67 16.54
CA GLU A 773 -7.27 1.74 16.97
C GLU A 773 -7.39 2.95 16.03
N ILE A 774 -7.71 4.11 16.59
CA ILE A 774 -7.84 5.37 15.86
C ILE A 774 -6.56 6.19 16.08
N ASN A 775 -5.87 6.54 14.99
CA ASN A 775 -4.61 7.27 15.04
C ASN A 775 -4.78 8.67 14.42
N ILE A 776 -4.65 9.71 15.24
CA ILE A 776 -4.79 11.12 14.84
C ILE A 776 -3.41 11.75 14.73
N LYS A 777 -3.06 12.26 13.55
CA LYS A 777 -1.76 12.90 13.31
C LYS A 777 -1.68 14.23 14.07
N VAL A 778 -0.59 14.42 14.79
CA VAL A 778 -0.23 15.63 15.53
C VAL A 778 1.26 15.92 15.29
N THR A 779 1.88 16.77 16.12
CA THR A 779 3.35 16.94 16.11
C THR A 779 3.96 16.30 17.35
N ASP A 780 5.24 15.92 17.28
CA ASP A 780 5.95 15.41 18.46
C ASP A 780 6.03 16.43 19.61
N VAL A 781 5.93 17.73 19.30
CA VAL A 781 5.90 18.83 20.28
C VAL A 781 4.52 18.96 20.94
N THR A 782 3.43 18.89 20.16
CA THR A 782 2.06 19.16 20.65
C THR A 782 1.37 17.95 21.27
N LYS A 783 1.79 16.72 20.95
CA LYS A 783 1.10 15.51 21.44
C LYS A 783 1.00 15.43 22.96
N PHE A 784 2.08 15.75 23.68
CA PHE A 784 2.10 15.69 25.14
C PHE A 784 1.38 16.87 25.81
N SER A 785 1.38 18.06 25.20
CA SER A 785 0.64 19.22 25.74
C SER A 785 -0.87 19.05 25.59
N ILE A 786 -1.34 18.43 24.50
CA ILE A 786 -2.76 18.09 24.31
C ILE A 786 -3.23 17.11 25.40
N ILE A 787 -2.48 16.03 25.66
CA ILE A 787 -2.80 15.08 26.73
C ILE A 787 -2.85 15.78 28.09
N LYS A 788 -1.85 16.61 28.42
CA LYS A 788 -1.80 17.33 29.71
C LYS A 788 -2.97 18.30 29.91
N ALA A 789 -3.43 18.96 28.85
CA ALA A 789 -4.63 19.80 28.88
C ALA A 789 -5.91 18.96 29.07
N LEU A 790 -6.03 17.80 28.42
CA LEU A 790 -7.13 16.85 28.66
C LEU A 790 -7.14 16.25 30.08
N GLU A 791 -5.96 16.08 30.70
CA GLU A 791 -5.85 15.67 32.11
C GLU A 791 -6.30 16.76 33.10
N THR A 792 -6.23 18.05 32.70
CA THR A 792 -6.44 19.19 33.60
C THR A 792 -7.81 19.85 33.41
N ASP A 793 -8.24 20.08 32.16
CA ASP A 793 -9.33 20.98 31.81
C ASP A 793 -10.61 20.25 31.35
N ALA A 794 -10.51 18.97 30.96
CA ALA A 794 -11.61 18.23 30.36
C ALA A 794 -12.61 17.66 31.40
N GLN A 795 -13.89 17.62 31.02
CA GLN A 795 -14.99 17.20 31.89
C GLN A 795 -15.61 15.89 31.41
N TRP A 796 -15.27 14.80 32.10
CA TRP A 796 -15.60 13.43 31.67
C TRP A 796 -16.92 12.87 32.23
N GLY A 797 -17.60 13.63 33.10
CA GLY A 797 -18.83 13.20 33.78
C GLY A 797 -18.58 12.27 34.97
N ASP A 798 -19.59 11.49 35.35
CA ASP A 798 -19.49 10.48 36.41
C ASP A 798 -18.81 9.21 35.88
N ALA A 799 -17.49 9.17 35.99
CA ALA A 799 -16.64 8.12 35.44
C ALA A 799 -15.35 7.94 36.25
N LYS A 800 -14.74 6.76 36.14
CA LYS A 800 -13.43 6.49 36.75
C LYS A 800 -12.33 6.88 35.77
N LEU A 801 -11.59 7.95 36.08
CA LEU A 801 -10.40 8.34 35.32
C LEU A 801 -9.19 7.51 35.72
N THR A 802 -8.34 7.20 34.73
CA THR A 802 -7.02 6.62 34.90
C THR A 802 -6.02 7.40 34.03
N THR A 803 -5.06 8.08 34.67
CA THR A 803 -4.09 8.99 34.02
C THR A 803 -2.65 8.46 34.03
N ILE A 804 -2.47 7.12 33.97
CA ILE A 804 -1.14 6.50 34.03
C ILE A 804 -0.36 6.62 32.71
N ASP A 805 -1.07 6.67 31.59
CA ASP A 805 -0.55 6.75 30.22
C ASP A 805 -1.64 7.32 29.29
N GLY A 806 -1.71 8.65 29.21
CA GLY A 806 -2.85 9.36 28.62
C GLY A 806 -4.08 9.34 29.52
N VAL A 807 -5.23 9.73 28.96
CA VAL A 807 -6.50 9.79 29.68
C VAL A 807 -7.37 8.59 29.26
N ARG A 808 -7.50 7.61 30.17
CA ARG A 808 -8.51 6.55 30.10
C ARG A 808 -9.69 6.89 31.01
N VAL A 809 -10.90 6.69 30.50
CA VAL A 809 -12.16 6.96 31.20
C VAL A 809 -13.05 5.72 31.15
N ASP A 810 -13.22 5.06 32.29
CA ASP A 810 -14.09 3.90 32.44
C ASP A 810 -15.47 4.34 32.96
N TYR A 811 -16.51 4.12 32.14
CA TYR A 811 -17.92 4.30 32.45
C TYR A 811 -18.55 2.94 32.86
N PRO A 812 -19.76 2.92 33.47
CA PRO A 812 -20.42 1.67 33.84
C PRO A 812 -20.67 0.69 32.67
N LYS A 813 -20.83 1.19 31.44
CA LYS A 813 -21.21 0.42 30.23
C LYS A 813 -20.21 0.49 29.07
N GLY A 814 -19.02 1.04 29.30
CA GLY A 814 -18.00 1.20 28.26
C GLY A 814 -16.81 2.01 28.76
N TRP A 815 -15.81 2.20 27.90
CA TRP A 815 -14.64 3.02 28.20
C TRP A 815 -14.11 3.73 26.95
N GLY A 816 -13.34 4.78 27.16
CA GLY A 816 -12.60 5.47 26.11
C GLY A 816 -11.17 5.81 26.55
N LEU A 817 -10.27 5.96 25.59
CA LEU A 817 -8.87 6.32 25.81
C LEU A 817 -8.39 7.31 24.76
N VAL A 818 -7.57 8.25 25.20
CA VAL A 818 -6.68 9.05 24.35
C VAL A 818 -5.30 9.13 24.98
N ARG A 819 -4.26 8.71 24.24
CA ARG A 819 -2.85 8.73 24.69
C ARG A 819 -1.91 9.20 23.58
N ALA A 820 -0.76 9.74 23.95
CA ALA A 820 0.28 10.07 22.98
C ALA A 820 1.10 8.83 22.59
N SER A 821 1.36 8.63 21.29
CA SER A 821 2.33 7.62 20.85
C SER A 821 3.75 8.04 21.19
N ASN A 822 4.56 7.09 21.68
CA ASN A 822 5.96 7.32 22.05
C ASN A 822 6.93 7.03 20.89
N THR A 823 6.48 6.37 19.82
CA THR A 823 7.26 6.05 18.62
C THR A 823 6.92 6.92 17.42
N THR A 824 5.72 7.52 17.39
CA THR A 824 5.19 8.29 16.26
C THR A 824 4.50 9.58 16.72
N PRO A 825 4.38 10.61 15.86
CA PRO A 825 3.70 11.87 16.17
C PRO A 825 2.18 11.73 16.00
N VAL A 826 1.56 10.80 16.75
CA VAL A 826 0.11 10.57 16.73
C VAL A 826 -0.48 10.51 18.14
N LEU A 827 -1.75 10.89 18.26
CA LEU A 827 -2.61 10.48 19.37
C LEU A 827 -3.29 9.16 19.00
N VAL A 828 -3.27 8.21 19.94
CA VAL A 828 -3.85 6.88 19.83
C VAL A 828 -5.13 6.84 20.66
N LEU A 829 -6.25 6.43 20.05
CA LEU A 829 -7.55 6.32 20.71
C LEU A 829 -8.17 4.95 20.50
N ARG A 830 -8.96 4.50 21.48
CA ARG A 830 -9.82 3.32 21.39
C ARG A 830 -11.08 3.57 22.23
N PHE A 831 -12.22 3.11 21.73
CA PHE A 831 -13.50 3.16 22.43
C PHE A 831 -14.14 1.77 22.45
N GLU A 832 -14.88 1.46 23.50
CA GLU A 832 -15.56 0.17 23.67
C GLU A 832 -16.82 0.33 24.53
N ALA A 833 -17.92 -0.32 24.17
CA ALA A 833 -19.16 -0.30 24.95
C ALA A 833 -20.04 -1.53 24.73
N GLU A 834 -20.99 -1.75 25.64
CA GLU A 834 -21.98 -2.85 25.54
C GLU A 834 -23.00 -2.66 24.42
N THR A 835 -23.19 -1.43 23.94
CA THR A 835 -24.19 -1.08 22.93
C THR A 835 -23.70 0.07 22.07
N GLU A 836 -24.14 0.13 20.82
CA GLU A 836 -23.70 1.16 19.86
C GLU A 836 -24.14 2.58 20.25
N ALA A 837 -25.27 2.71 20.95
CA ALA A 837 -25.71 3.99 21.51
C ALA A 837 -24.75 4.51 22.60
N GLU A 838 -24.22 3.62 23.45
CA GLU A 838 -23.23 3.98 24.46
C GLU A 838 -21.86 4.21 23.84
N LEU A 839 -21.47 3.44 22.81
CA LEU A 839 -20.23 3.66 22.07
C LEU A 839 -20.22 5.05 21.43
N GLN A 840 -21.32 5.46 20.79
CA GLN A 840 -21.45 6.79 20.23
C GLN A 840 -21.45 7.88 21.32
N ARG A 841 -22.17 7.68 22.43
CA ARG A 841 -22.14 8.62 23.56
C ARG A 841 -20.72 8.86 24.09
N ILE A 842 -19.89 7.81 24.19
CA ILE A 842 -18.50 7.93 24.64
C ILE A 842 -17.66 8.68 23.59
N LYS A 843 -17.80 8.35 22.30
CA LYS A 843 -17.15 9.10 21.21
C LYS A 843 -17.52 10.58 21.24
N ASP A 844 -18.80 10.92 21.37
CA ASP A 844 -19.28 12.31 21.39
C ASP A 844 -18.64 13.11 22.53
N VAL A 845 -18.47 12.51 23.71
CA VAL A 845 -17.76 13.13 24.85
C VAL A 845 -16.29 13.37 24.51
N PHE A 846 -15.57 12.35 24.03
CA PHE A 846 -14.16 12.50 23.65
C PHE A 846 -13.96 13.52 22.53
N HIS A 847 -14.85 13.53 21.52
CA HIS A 847 -14.84 14.51 20.43
C HIS A 847 -15.07 15.93 20.97
N ALA A 848 -16.01 16.13 21.89
CA ALA A 848 -16.26 17.42 22.52
C ALA A 848 -15.06 17.92 23.35
N GLU A 849 -14.47 17.08 24.20
CA GLU A 849 -13.31 17.48 25.01
C GLU A 849 -12.04 17.72 24.16
N LEU A 850 -11.79 16.91 23.13
CA LEU A 850 -10.69 17.13 22.18
C LEU A 850 -10.86 18.44 21.42
N LYS A 851 -12.07 18.78 20.95
CA LYS A 851 -12.35 20.06 20.28
C LYS A 851 -12.24 21.28 21.18
N LYS A 852 -12.40 21.14 22.51
CA LYS A 852 -12.11 22.24 23.46
C LYS A 852 -10.61 22.51 23.57
N VAL A 853 -9.81 21.46 23.70
CA VAL A 853 -8.35 21.55 23.92
C VAL A 853 -7.60 21.89 22.63
N ALA A 854 -8.02 21.32 21.50
CA ALA A 854 -7.37 21.50 20.20
C ALA A 854 -8.43 21.59 19.08
N PRO A 855 -9.04 22.78 18.87
CA PRO A 855 -10.15 22.97 17.92
C PRO A 855 -9.82 22.56 16.48
N ASP A 856 -8.56 22.73 16.07
CA ASP A 856 -8.07 22.50 14.71
C ASP A 856 -7.79 21.02 14.39
N LEU A 857 -7.88 20.10 15.35
CA LEU A 857 -7.69 18.66 15.09
C LEU A 857 -8.81 18.12 14.20
N ASP A 858 -8.44 17.43 13.13
CA ASP A 858 -9.38 16.57 12.39
C ASP A 858 -9.62 15.28 13.20
N LEU A 859 -10.90 14.99 13.50
CA LEU A 859 -11.31 13.89 14.38
C LEU A 859 -12.11 12.86 13.56
N PRO A 860 -11.56 11.68 13.27
CA PRO A 860 -12.15 10.75 12.30
C PRO A 860 -13.16 9.74 12.91
N PHE A 861 -13.93 10.13 13.93
CA PHE A 861 -14.78 9.19 14.69
C PHE A 861 -16.07 9.80 15.28
#